data_AF-A0A965Y4Q9-F1
#
_entry.id   AF-A0A965Y4Q9-F1
#
_cell.length_a   1.000
_cell.length_b   1.000
_cell.length_c   1.000
_cell.angle_alpha   90.00
_cell.angle_beta   90.00
_cell.angle_gamma   90.00
#
_symmetry.space_group_name_H-M   'P 1'
#
loop_
_entity.id
_entity.type
_entity.pdbx_description
1 polymer ?
#
loop_
_entity_poly.entity_id
_entity_poly.type
_entity_poly.pdbx_seq_one_letter_code
_entity_poly.pdbx_strand_id
1 'polypeptide(L)'
;MAGRTETVVTELRGGKKAGRKEKLRGRQLVMFAPGGESTDLALMVDALGSEETQPWHPVRIRDALVREAGVEPGLAGELASEVESDLVRWGRQRVTTSLVRELVNVKLFQRGLDAKLQDHSKIGIPLHDLETMMLNPNRENSNTTHNPESINLSIAELALKQYALTRVFSKDVAEAHLEGTIHLHDLGMVNRPYCSGQSLAYVAKFGLNVPSITSVSSPAKHPDVLLAHMLKMTSVLQNNFAGAIGWDAVNIFFAPYLEGLSFERMRQLAQTLIFEFNQLAGGRGGQVAFTDINLYYEVPGHFRDVPAIGPGGVATGKTYGEYSSEAKSFLKALFSVYLDGDSRGQPFFFPKPLLHITEDFFREEGWEEMLTLACELSAEKGNTYFVFDRGNSVKLSECCRLSFELDEGDLLDARTPWKLRFCALQNVTLNLPRLAYRSGGNRETLFDLVDHFMEIAAKAHVHKRRFIERILSRGQDGPLSVLCMKHDGEPYLRLDKARYLIGILGVNEMVQVMTGCQLHESKEALDLALAVVQYMNLKCEILSERLGLSIVLEQTPAESTAYRFARLDLKAWPRAAEVVKGDPLSGEVYYTNSSHFAYSLAMDPAEKVLEEGRFHPMITAGAITHIWMGEHRPDPAALASFVGKVFRHSENAQIAFSPEFTICNSCGSVSRGLTEKCGRCGSSDVDGITRITGYFTRTSSWNGGKRAELRERARTGV
;
A
#
# COMPACT_ATOMS: atom_id res chain seq x y z
N MET A 1 65.17 -10.48 -41.08
CA MET A 1 66.13 -11.51 -41.54
C MET A 1 66.17 -12.60 -40.49
N ALA A 2 66.17 -13.85 -40.96
CA ALA A 2 66.56 -15.10 -40.32
C ALA A 2 66.94 -15.04 -38.81
N GLY A 3 66.30 -15.78 -37.91
CA GLY A 3 66.11 -17.23 -37.98
C GLY A 3 67.37 -17.92 -37.46
N ARG A 4 67.24 -18.70 -36.37
CA ARG A 4 67.84 -20.04 -36.21
C ARG A 4 67.58 -20.61 -34.82
N THR A 5 66.75 -21.64 -34.85
CA THR A 5 66.79 -22.87 -34.05
C THR A 5 68.21 -23.38 -33.85
N GLU A 6 68.48 -23.92 -32.67
CA GLU A 6 69.30 -25.13 -32.53
C GLU A 6 68.73 -26.02 -31.42
N THR A 7 68.41 -27.24 -31.83
CA THR A 7 67.97 -28.36 -31.00
C THR A 7 69.21 -29.19 -30.68
N VAL A 8 69.43 -29.55 -29.41
CA VAL A 8 70.28 -30.69 -29.07
C VAL A 8 69.48 -31.63 -28.18
N VAL A 9 69.22 -32.82 -28.72
CA VAL A 9 68.72 -33.99 -28.02
C VAL A 9 69.93 -34.72 -27.43
N THR A 10 69.86 -35.15 -26.16
CA THR A 10 70.57 -36.36 -25.74
C THR A 10 69.82 -37.06 -24.61
N GLU A 11 69.61 -38.35 -24.85
CA GLU A 11 68.80 -39.30 -24.10
C GLU A 11 69.49 -39.90 -22.86
N LEU A 12 68.63 -40.23 -21.87
CA LEU A 12 68.60 -41.42 -21.01
C LEU A 12 69.69 -41.68 -19.93
N ARG A 13 69.26 -41.69 -18.66
CA ARG A 13 69.01 -42.93 -17.85
C ARG A 13 68.56 -42.63 -16.41
N GLY A 14 67.40 -43.21 -16.03
CA GLY A 14 67.16 -43.92 -14.77
C GLY A 14 67.10 -43.16 -13.43
N GLY A 15 65.91 -43.07 -12.83
CA GLY A 15 65.78 -42.76 -11.40
C GLY A 15 64.33 -42.58 -10.94
N LYS A 16 63.79 -43.59 -10.23
CA LYS A 16 62.42 -43.67 -9.72
C LYS A 16 62.12 -42.66 -8.59
N LYS A 17 60.87 -42.18 -8.60
CA LYS A 17 59.99 -41.84 -7.46
C LYS A 17 60.42 -40.71 -6.52
N ALA A 18 59.82 -39.54 -6.75
CA ALA A 18 59.15 -38.75 -5.71
C ALA A 18 58.10 -37.88 -6.40
N GLY A 19 56.86 -38.36 -6.45
CA GLY A 19 55.71 -37.60 -6.94
C GLY A 19 55.52 -36.37 -6.07
N ARG A 20 55.92 -35.22 -6.60
CA ARG A 20 55.59 -33.90 -6.08
C ARG A 20 54.06 -33.82 -5.97
N LYS A 21 53.54 -33.77 -4.75
CA LYS A 21 52.20 -33.24 -4.47
C LYS A 21 52.20 -31.77 -4.92
N GLU A 22 51.96 -31.53 -6.20
CA GLU A 22 51.49 -30.23 -6.64
C GLU A 22 50.10 -30.05 -6.04
N LYS A 23 50.03 -29.24 -4.97
CA LYS A 23 48.77 -28.69 -4.48
C LYS A 23 48.13 -27.94 -5.65
N LEU A 24 47.17 -28.57 -6.31
CA LEU A 24 46.21 -27.93 -7.22
C LEU A 24 45.38 -26.93 -6.39
N ARG A 25 45.94 -25.74 -6.14
CA ARG A 25 45.18 -24.60 -5.60
C ARG A 25 44.33 -24.07 -6.75
N GLY A 26 43.06 -24.47 -6.81
CA GLY A 26 42.08 -23.88 -7.73
C GLY A 26 42.01 -22.36 -7.55
N ARG A 27 41.62 -21.61 -8.58
CA ARG A 27 41.45 -20.16 -8.47
C ARG A 27 39.99 -19.82 -8.19
N GLN A 28 39.75 -19.10 -7.10
CA GLN A 28 38.46 -18.56 -6.67
C GLN A 28 38.38 -17.09 -7.05
N LEU A 29 37.17 -16.64 -7.39
CA LEU A 29 36.83 -15.21 -7.40
C LEU A 29 36.59 -14.74 -5.94
N VAL A 30 36.96 -13.50 -5.63
CA VAL A 30 37.08 -12.98 -4.25
C VAL A 30 35.85 -13.23 -3.37
N MET A 31 36.13 -13.40 -2.07
CA MET A 31 35.18 -13.32 -0.96
C MET A 31 35.68 -12.17 -0.05
N PHE A 32 35.00 -11.02 -0.11
CA PHE A 32 34.97 -9.87 0.82
C PHE A 32 36.27 -9.39 1.51
N ALA A 33 36.56 -8.09 1.40
CA ALA A 33 37.09 -7.29 2.52
C ALA A 33 35.89 -6.61 3.24
N PRO A 34 35.79 -6.65 4.58
CA PRO A 34 34.62 -6.15 5.29
C PRO A 34 34.78 -4.68 5.65
N GLY A 35 33.89 -3.87 5.10
CA GLY A 35 33.66 -2.49 5.48
C GLY A 35 32.76 -1.81 4.45
N GLY A 36 31.76 -2.53 3.94
CA GLY A 36 30.99 -2.06 2.79
C GLY A 36 30.06 -0.95 3.20
N GLU A 37 30.48 0.29 2.99
CA GLU A 37 29.57 1.40 2.81
C GLU A 37 28.55 1.00 1.73
N SER A 38 27.28 1.40 1.86
CA SER A 38 26.28 1.11 0.80
C SER A 38 26.74 1.58 -0.58
N THR A 39 27.56 2.64 -0.58
CA THR A 39 28.28 3.19 -1.73
C THR A 39 29.17 2.15 -2.41
N ASP A 40 29.96 1.37 -1.65
CA ASP A 40 30.81 0.31 -2.22
C ASP A 40 29.99 -0.80 -2.85
N LEU A 41 28.85 -1.18 -2.24
CA LEU A 41 27.96 -2.18 -2.83
C LEU A 41 27.29 -1.71 -4.12
N ALA A 42 27.00 -0.40 -4.24
CA ALA A 42 26.34 0.18 -5.40
C ALA A 42 27.31 0.52 -6.55
N LEU A 43 28.49 1.07 -6.25
CA LEU A 43 29.51 1.44 -7.24
C LEU A 43 30.25 0.23 -7.79
N MET A 44 30.41 -0.81 -6.98
CA MET A 44 30.91 -2.10 -7.44
C MET A 44 29.77 -2.86 -8.12
N VAL A 45 29.28 -2.33 -9.26
CA VAL A 45 28.43 -3.09 -10.22
C VAL A 45 29.10 -4.44 -10.52
N ASP A 46 30.43 -4.42 -10.50
CA ASP A 46 31.35 -5.53 -10.63
C ASP A 46 31.90 -6.05 -9.28
N ALA A 47 31.20 -5.97 -8.16
CA ALA A 47 31.48 -6.89 -7.03
C ALA A 47 31.30 -8.37 -7.46
N LEU A 48 30.67 -8.59 -8.62
CA LEU A 48 30.64 -9.83 -9.38
C LEU A 48 31.75 -9.98 -10.45
N GLY A 49 32.42 -8.91 -10.92
CA GLY A 49 33.37 -8.98 -12.05
C GLY A 49 34.61 -8.08 -11.98
N SER A 50 34.98 -7.55 -10.81
CA SER A 50 36.40 -7.43 -10.46
C SER A 50 36.96 -8.86 -10.36
N GLU A 51 37.24 -9.46 -11.52
CA GLU A 51 37.77 -10.81 -11.69
C GLU A 51 39.24 -10.86 -11.22
N GLU A 52 39.50 -10.54 -9.95
CA GLU A 52 40.75 -10.95 -9.34
C GLU A 52 40.69 -12.46 -9.07
N THR A 53 41.27 -13.23 -9.98
CA THR A 53 41.48 -14.66 -9.76
C THR A 53 42.48 -14.86 -8.63
N GLN A 54 42.03 -15.28 -7.46
CA GLN A 54 42.89 -15.58 -6.31
C GLN A 54 42.95 -17.09 -6.04
N PRO A 55 44.01 -17.62 -5.41
CA PRO A 55 44.05 -19.02 -4.99
C PRO A 55 42.95 -19.32 -3.95
N TRP A 56 42.22 -20.42 -4.16
CA TRP A 56 41.19 -20.96 -3.28
C TRP A 56 41.74 -21.27 -1.88
N HIS A 57 40.96 -20.96 -0.83
CA HIS A 57 41.29 -21.34 0.54
C HIS A 57 40.03 -21.73 1.35
N PRO A 58 39.93 -22.97 1.89
CA PRO A 58 38.73 -23.47 2.59
C PRO A 58 38.37 -22.65 3.83
N VAL A 59 39.35 -22.00 4.47
CA VAL A 59 39.13 -21.07 5.60
C VAL A 59 38.10 -19.98 5.26
N ARG A 60 37.99 -19.54 4.00
CA ARG A 60 37.00 -18.53 3.61
C ARG A 60 35.56 -19.06 3.70
N ILE A 61 35.30 -20.31 3.33
CA ILE A 61 33.99 -20.95 3.55
C ILE A 61 33.71 -21.00 5.04
N ARG A 62 34.67 -21.50 5.82
CA ARG A 62 34.52 -21.63 7.27
C ARG A 62 34.15 -20.29 7.90
N ASP A 63 34.91 -19.24 7.59
CA ASP A 63 34.68 -17.91 8.16
C ASP A 63 33.35 -17.31 7.70
N ALA A 64 32.92 -17.57 6.45
CA ALA A 64 31.58 -17.20 5.98
C ALA A 64 30.48 -17.92 6.76
N LEU A 65 30.59 -19.23 6.94
CA LEU A 65 29.62 -20.06 7.66
C LEU A 65 29.51 -19.66 9.14
N VAL A 66 30.64 -19.34 9.78
CA VAL A 66 30.66 -18.84 11.15
C VAL A 66 30.01 -17.46 11.22
N ARG A 67 30.37 -16.53 10.33
CA ARG A 67 29.90 -15.14 10.38
C ARG A 67 28.43 -14.98 9.96
N GLU A 68 28.02 -15.66 8.91
CA GLU A 68 26.74 -15.41 8.23
C GLU A 68 25.65 -16.40 8.66
N ALA A 69 26.02 -17.63 8.99
CA ALA A 69 25.09 -18.66 9.43
C ALA A 69 25.26 -19.07 10.91
N GLY A 70 26.28 -18.56 11.60
CA GLY A 70 26.56 -18.92 12.99
C GLY A 70 26.79 -20.43 13.16
N VAL A 71 27.45 -21.08 12.21
CA VAL A 71 27.84 -22.49 12.32
C VAL A 71 29.05 -22.60 13.24
N GLU A 72 29.06 -23.60 14.13
CA GLU A 72 30.18 -23.84 15.03
C GLU A 72 31.51 -24.00 14.26
N PRO A 73 32.62 -23.37 14.70
CA PRO A 73 33.86 -23.32 13.93
C PRO A 73 34.42 -24.67 13.49
N GLY A 74 34.27 -25.72 14.32
CA GLY A 74 34.70 -27.08 13.99
C GLY A 74 33.90 -27.68 12.83
N LEU A 75 32.57 -27.64 12.93
CA LEU A 75 31.66 -28.11 11.89
C LEU A 75 31.78 -27.29 10.60
N ALA A 76 31.96 -25.97 10.70
CA ALA A 76 32.23 -25.11 9.56
C ALA A 76 33.54 -25.50 8.85
N GLY A 77 34.55 -25.96 9.60
CA GLY A 77 35.79 -26.49 9.07
C GLY A 77 35.59 -27.80 8.29
N GLU A 78 34.83 -28.75 8.85
CA GLU A 78 34.48 -30.01 8.18
C GLU A 78 33.73 -29.76 6.86
N LEU A 79 32.70 -28.92 6.90
CA LEU A 79 31.92 -28.52 5.72
C LEU A 79 32.79 -27.89 4.64
N ALA A 80 33.70 -26.99 5.04
CA ALA A 80 34.64 -26.36 4.11
C ALA A 80 35.58 -27.37 3.45
N SER A 81 36.09 -28.35 4.20
CA SER A 81 36.95 -29.41 3.68
C SER A 81 36.23 -30.38 2.75
N GLU A 82 34.95 -30.69 3.01
CA GLU A 82 34.14 -31.50 2.10
C GLU A 82 33.88 -30.81 0.78
N VAL A 83 33.49 -29.53 0.81
CA VAL A 83 33.27 -28.75 -0.41
C VAL A 83 34.57 -28.62 -1.20
N GLU A 84 35.70 -28.39 -0.53
CA GLU A 84 37.01 -28.41 -1.19
C GLU A 84 37.30 -29.76 -1.85
N SER A 85 37.04 -30.86 -1.15
CA SER A 85 37.25 -32.23 -1.67
C SER A 85 36.39 -32.51 -2.90
N ASP A 86 35.13 -32.06 -2.90
CA ASP A 86 34.22 -32.19 -4.04
C ASP A 86 34.70 -31.39 -5.25
N LEU A 87 35.11 -30.14 -5.04
CA LEU A 87 35.64 -29.27 -6.10
C LEU A 87 36.92 -29.84 -6.74
N VAL A 88 37.83 -30.38 -5.92
CA VAL A 88 39.05 -31.04 -6.39
C VAL A 88 38.70 -32.29 -7.20
N ARG A 89 37.78 -33.12 -6.69
CA ARG A 89 37.34 -34.34 -7.36
C ARG A 89 36.72 -34.08 -8.73
N TRP A 90 35.99 -32.98 -8.90
CA TRP A 90 35.34 -32.62 -10.16
C TRP A 90 36.28 -31.92 -11.16
N GLY A 91 37.56 -31.72 -10.81
CA GLY A 91 38.56 -31.17 -11.72
C GLY A 91 38.30 -29.73 -12.15
N ARG A 92 37.48 -28.97 -11.42
CA ARG A 92 37.13 -27.58 -11.75
C ARG A 92 38.19 -26.63 -11.20
N GLN A 93 38.99 -26.04 -12.09
CA GLN A 93 40.06 -25.12 -11.68
C GLN A 93 39.59 -23.67 -11.44
N ARG A 94 38.40 -23.30 -11.93
CA ARG A 94 37.77 -21.99 -11.76
C ARG A 94 36.32 -22.19 -11.30
N VAL A 95 35.97 -21.60 -10.17
CA VAL A 95 34.61 -21.64 -9.62
C VAL A 95 34.19 -20.28 -9.11
N THR A 96 32.90 -19.98 -9.26
CA THR A 96 32.32 -18.74 -8.74
C THR A 96 31.97 -18.91 -7.26
N THR A 97 31.99 -17.81 -6.51
CA THR A 97 31.54 -17.79 -5.11
C THR A 97 30.09 -18.23 -4.97
N SER A 98 29.26 -18.02 -6.01
CA SER A 98 27.88 -18.52 -6.02
C SER A 98 27.80 -20.03 -6.03
N LEU A 99 28.54 -20.68 -6.93
CA LEU A 99 28.56 -22.14 -6.98
C LEU A 99 29.07 -22.75 -5.68
N VAL A 100 30.14 -22.17 -5.11
CA VAL A 100 30.69 -22.59 -3.80
C VAL A 100 29.62 -22.51 -2.71
N ARG A 101 28.86 -21.41 -2.64
CA ARG A 101 27.79 -21.26 -1.64
C ARG A 101 26.69 -22.30 -1.83
N GLU A 102 26.30 -22.61 -3.07
CA GLU A 102 25.31 -23.67 -3.32
C GLU A 102 25.82 -25.06 -2.93
N LEU A 103 27.11 -25.34 -3.13
CA LEU A 103 27.70 -26.60 -2.66
C LEU A 103 27.68 -26.70 -1.14
N VAL A 104 28.00 -25.60 -0.44
CA VAL A 104 27.88 -25.52 1.01
C VAL A 104 26.43 -25.72 1.46
N ASN A 105 25.47 -25.11 0.77
CA ASN A 105 24.04 -25.29 1.02
C ASN A 105 23.62 -26.76 0.91
N VAL A 106 24.09 -27.47 -0.12
CA VAL A 106 23.86 -28.92 -0.26
C VAL A 106 24.40 -29.69 0.95
N LYS A 107 25.57 -29.34 1.46
CA LYS A 107 26.14 -30.00 2.65
C LYS A 107 25.39 -29.70 3.94
N LEU A 108 24.91 -28.46 4.11
CA LEU A 108 24.05 -28.08 5.23
C LEU A 108 22.73 -28.86 5.20
N PHE A 109 22.11 -28.96 4.02
CA PHE A 109 20.89 -29.73 3.79
C PHE A 109 21.09 -31.22 4.11
N GLN A 110 22.17 -31.84 3.62
CA GLN A 110 22.49 -33.25 3.89
C GLN A 110 22.66 -33.57 5.39
N ARG A 111 23.03 -32.58 6.19
CA ARG A 111 23.18 -32.70 7.65
C ARG A 111 21.92 -32.33 8.44
N GLY A 112 20.82 -31.98 7.77
CA GLY A 112 19.58 -31.53 8.42
C GLY A 112 19.72 -30.17 9.13
N LEU A 113 20.63 -29.31 8.67
CA LEU A 113 20.91 -28.00 9.26
C LEU A 113 20.08 -26.90 8.58
N ASP A 114 18.76 -27.10 8.46
CA ASP A 114 17.87 -26.26 7.66
C ASP A 114 17.85 -24.79 8.10
N ALA A 115 17.96 -24.53 9.41
CA ALA A 115 18.06 -23.16 9.93
C ALA A 115 19.32 -22.44 9.42
N LYS A 116 20.45 -23.14 9.38
CA LYS A 116 21.75 -22.61 8.91
C LYS A 116 21.75 -22.43 7.40
N LEU A 117 21.07 -23.32 6.68
CA LEU A 117 20.84 -23.22 5.25
C LEU A 117 20.05 -21.94 4.91
N GLN A 118 18.96 -21.68 5.64
CA GLN A 118 18.17 -20.46 5.46
C GLN A 118 19.03 -19.21 5.73
N ASP A 119 19.90 -19.25 6.74
CA ASP A 119 20.77 -18.13 7.08
C ASP A 119 21.85 -17.85 6.02
N HIS A 120 22.36 -18.90 5.38
CA HIS A 120 23.40 -18.84 4.36
C HIS A 120 22.85 -18.59 2.94
N SER A 121 21.54 -18.76 2.74
CA SER A 121 20.87 -18.62 1.45
C SER A 121 20.94 -17.20 0.87
N LYS A 122 20.82 -17.10 -0.45
CA LYS A 122 20.85 -15.83 -1.19
C LYS A 122 19.45 -15.45 -1.62
N ILE A 123 19.16 -14.16 -1.54
CA ILE A 123 18.00 -13.57 -2.22
C ILE A 123 18.41 -13.35 -3.68
N GLY A 124 17.61 -13.88 -4.60
CA GLY A 124 17.92 -13.83 -6.02
C GLY A 124 16.65 -13.87 -6.87
N ILE A 125 16.78 -13.40 -8.10
CA ILE A 125 15.72 -13.44 -9.11
C ILE A 125 16.24 -14.31 -10.26
N PRO A 126 15.53 -15.37 -10.66
CA PRO A 126 15.91 -16.14 -11.84
C PRO A 126 16.00 -15.24 -13.08
N LEU A 127 16.98 -15.48 -13.95
CA LEU A 127 17.22 -14.64 -15.14
C LEU A 127 15.96 -14.52 -16.01
N HIS A 128 15.27 -15.63 -16.26
CA HIS A 128 14.01 -15.66 -17.01
C HIS A 128 12.92 -14.78 -16.39
N ASP A 129 12.80 -14.77 -15.05
CA ASP A 129 11.79 -13.97 -14.35
C ASP A 129 12.15 -12.49 -14.43
N LEU A 130 13.43 -12.14 -14.31
CA LEU A 130 13.92 -10.79 -14.49
C LEU A 130 13.63 -10.27 -15.92
N GLU A 131 13.94 -11.08 -16.95
CA GLU A 131 13.61 -10.75 -18.34
C GLU A 131 12.10 -10.58 -18.54
N THR A 132 11.29 -11.45 -17.92
CA THR A 132 9.82 -11.34 -17.97
C THR A 132 9.34 -10.03 -17.35
N MET A 133 9.90 -9.63 -16.20
CA MET A 133 9.57 -8.38 -15.51
C MET A 133 9.99 -7.13 -16.29
N MET A 134 11.06 -7.21 -17.08
CA MET A 134 11.52 -6.09 -17.92
C MET A 134 10.64 -5.89 -19.16
N LEU A 135 10.01 -6.96 -19.65
CA LEU A 135 9.26 -6.95 -20.92
C LEU A 135 7.74 -6.87 -20.72
N ASN A 136 7.22 -7.21 -19.54
CA ASN A 136 5.79 -7.29 -19.28
C ASN A 136 5.35 -6.39 -18.12
N PRO A 137 4.19 -5.72 -18.24
CA PRO A 137 3.66 -4.86 -17.17
C PRO A 137 3.23 -5.66 -15.94
N ASN A 138 3.65 -5.21 -14.75
CA ASN A 138 3.11 -5.66 -13.47
C ASN A 138 1.75 -5.00 -13.19
N ARG A 139 0.72 -5.79 -12.85
CA ARG A 139 -0.66 -5.34 -12.57
C ARG A 139 -1.11 -5.60 -11.13
N GLU A 140 -0.16 -5.72 -10.20
CA GLU A 140 -0.44 -5.83 -8.75
C GLU A 140 -1.08 -4.53 -8.19
N ASN A 141 -0.72 -3.37 -8.73
CA ASN A 141 -1.26 -2.07 -8.37
C ASN A 141 -1.59 -1.27 -9.64
N SER A 142 -2.86 -0.94 -9.82
CA SER A 142 -3.40 -0.31 -11.04
C SER A 142 -2.91 1.12 -11.27
N ASN A 143 -2.33 1.76 -10.24
CA ASN A 143 -1.69 3.08 -10.34
C ASN A 143 -0.26 3.04 -10.89
N THR A 144 0.27 1.84 -11.15
CA THR A 144 1.62 1.66 -11.70
C THR A 144 1.57 1.68 -13.23
N THR A 145 2.43 2.48 -13.86
CA THR A 145 2.60 2.47 -15.33
C THR A 145 3.77 1.58 -15.72
N HIS A 146 3.84 1.09 -16.96
CA HIS A 146 4.99 0.30 -17.41
C HIS A 146 6.10 1.21 -17.95
N ASN A 147 7.15 1.42 -17.14
CA ASN A 147 8.27 2.30 -17.44
C ASN A 147 9.54 1.83 -16.69
N PRO A 148 10.73 2.37 -16.97
CA PRO A 148 11.97 1.93 -16.31
C PRO A 148 11.91 1.94 -14.77
N GLU A 149 11.23 2.91 -14.18
CA GLU A 149 11.17 3.07 -12.72
C GLU A 149 10.17 2.15 -12.06
N SER A 150 9.07 1.79 -12.73
CA SER A 150 8.19 0.73 -12.23
C SER A 150 8.80 -0.66 -12.37
N ILE A 151 9.66 -0.89 -13.37
CA ILE A 151 10.46 -2.12 -13.49
C ILE A 151 11.46 -2.19 -12.33
N ASN A 152 12.22 -1.12 -12.10
CA ASN A 152 13.16 -1.02 -10.97
C ASN A 152 12.45 -1.23 -9.63
N LEU A 153 11.28 -0.61 -9.44
CA LEU A 153 10.44 -0.81 -8.27
C LEU A 153 10.03 -2.28 -8.10
N SER A 154 9.54 -2.92 -9.17
CA SER A 154 9.10 -4.32 -9.12
C SER A 154 10.23 -5.28 -8.76
N ILE A 155 11.43 -5.05 -9.31
CA ILE A 155 12.64 -5.83 -9.02
C ILE A 155 13.03 -5.66 -7.54
N ALA A 156 13.09 -4.42 -7.06
CA ALA A 156 13.42 -4.12 -5.67
C ALA A 156 12.39 -4.72 -4.70
N GLU A 157 11.10 -4.62 -5.02
CA GLU A 157 10.03 -5.20 -4.22
C GLU A 157 10.14 -6.71 -4.12
N LEU A 158 10.48 -7.42 -5.20
CA LEU A 158 10.63 -8.88 -5.16
C LEU A 158 11.75 -9.30 -4.20
N ALA A 159 12.89 -8.61 -4.25
CA ALA A 159 14.00 -8.86 -3.33
C ALA A 159 13.61 -8.56 -1.86
N LEU A 160 12.92 -7.44 -1.63
CA LEU A 160 12.44 -7.06 -0.29
C LEU A 160 11.35 -7.99 0.24
N LYS A 161 10.47 -8.53 -0.63
CA LYS A 161 9.46 -9.55 -0.27
C LYS A 161 10.14 -10.81 0.26
N GLN A 162 11.16 -11.32 -0.44
CA GLN A 162 11.93 -12.49 0.02
C GLN A 162 12.68 -12.20 1.32
N TYR A 163 13.31 -11.03 1.44
CA TYR A 163 13.97 -10.61 2.68
C TYR A 163 12.99 -10.56 3.85
N ALA A 164 11.82 -9.96 3.66
CA ALA A 164 10.81 -9.80 4.69
C ALA A 164 10.36 -11.15 5.26
N LEU A 165 10.01 -12.10 4.40
CA LEU A 165 9.55 -13.44 4.79
C LEU A 165 10.66 -14.28 5.44
N THR A 166 11.92 -13.98 5.13
CA THR A 166 13.06 -14.74 5.66
C THR A 166 13.61 -14.15 6.96
N ARG A 167 13.61 -12.81 7.09
CA ARG A 167 14.37 -12.09 8.13
C ARG A 167 13.54 -11.19 9.03
N VAL A 168 12.39 -10.71 8.57
CA VAL A 168 11.55 -9.79 9.33
C VAL A 168 10.48 -10.55 10.09
N PHE A 169 9.78 -11.47 9.41
CA PHE A 169 8.70 -12.25 10.00
C PHE A 169 9.18 -13.63 10.44
N SER A 170 8.57 -14.15 11.52
CA SER A 170 8.81 -15.53 11.94
C SER A 170 8.24 -16.53 10.93
N LYS A 171 8.74 -17.76 10.98
CA LYS A 171 8.39 -18.83 10.04
C LYS A 171 6.87 -19.05 9.92
N ASP A 172 6.15 -19.12 11.03
CA ASP A 172 4.70 -19.30 11.07
C ASP A 172 3.93 -18.14 10.39
N VAL A 173 4.37 -16.90 10.58
CA VAL A 173 3.79 -15.72 9.91
C VAL A 173 4.08 -15.79 8.40
N ALA A 174 5.31 -16.13 8.02
CA ALA A 174 5.71 -16.25 6.63
C ALA A 174 4.96 -17.38 5.90
N GLU A 175 4.81 -18.54 6.54
CA GLU A 175 4.04 -19.68 6.04
C GLU A 175 2.56 -19.32 5.87
N ALA A 176 1.93 -18.69 6.87
CA ALA A 176 0.54 -18.24 6.77
C ALA A 176 0.33 -17.26 5.59
N HIS A 177 1.31 -16.40 5.30
CA HIS A 177 1.29 -15.53 4.12
C HIS A 177 1.44 -16.33 2.82
N LEU A 178 2.46 -17.19 2.73
CA LEU A 178 2.80 -17.96 1.54
C LEU A 178 1.67 -18.92 1.14
N GLU A 179 1.07 -19.57 2.12
CA GLU A 179 -0.10 -20.42 1.90
C GLU A 179 -1.28 -19.59 1.38
N GLY A 180 -1.45 -18.35 1.85
CA GLY A 180 -2.60 -17.50 1.54
C GLY A 180 -3.70 -17.50 2.61
N THR A 181 -3.36 -17.83 3.86
CA THR A 181 -4.28 -17.75 5.00
C THR A 181 -4.34 -16.35 5.57
N ILE A 182 -3.22 -15.64 5.53
CA ILE A 182 -3.15 -14.19 5.69
C ILE A 182 -2.48 -13.54 4.48
N HIS A 183 -2.58 -12.22 4.39
CA HIS A 183 -1.84 -11.41 3.43
C HIS A 183 -1.14 -10.27 4.17
N LEU A 184 0.16 -10.15 3.95
CA LEU A 184 0.98 -9.06 4.48
C LEU A 184 1.04 -8.03 3.36
N HIS A 185 0.37 -6.89 3.55
CA HIS A 185 0.35 -5.83 2.55
C HIS A 185 1.71 -5.15 2.45
N ASP A 186 2.02 -4.64 1.26
CA ASP A 186 3.23 -3.87 0.93
C ASP A 186 4.52 -4.52 1.41
N LEU A 187 4.58 -5.84 1.31
CA LEU A 187 5.73 -6.65 1.72
C LEU A 187 7.01 -6.26 0.96
N GLY A 188 6.86 -5.75 -0.28
CA GLY A 188 7.95 -5.17 -1.06
C GLY A 188 8.49 -3.83 -0.53
N MET A 189 7.80 -3.22 0.44
CA MET A 189 8.18 -2.00 1.12
C MET A 189 8.29 -2.23 2.64
N VAL A 190 8.75 -3.42 3.06
CA VAL A 190 8.84 -3.81 4.47
C VAL A 190 9.68 -2.84 5.34
N ASN A 191 10.56 -2.04 4.74
CA ASN A 191 11.45 -1.10 5.42
C ASN A 191 10.80 0.25 5.80
N ARG A 192 9.52 0.45 5.50
CA ARG A 192 8.81 1.71 5.83
C ARG A 192 7.39 1.46 6.35
N PRO A 193 6.75 2.44 7.04
CA PRO A 193 5.36 2.32 7.48
C PRO A 193 4.37 2.21 6.31
N TYR A 194 3.14 1.79 6.60
CA TYR A 194 2.11 1.62 5.57
C TYR A 194 1.64 2.97 5.01
N CYS A 195 0.80 3.71 5.71
CA CYS A 195 0.24 4.98 5.20
C CYS A 195 0.18 6.05 6.29
N SER A 196 -0.16 7.28 5.92
CA SER A 196 -0.13 8.40 6.86
C SER A 196 -1.09 9.53 6.53
N GLY A 197 -1.68 10.11 7.57
CA GLY A 197 -2.46 11.34 7.54
C GLY A 197 -1.68 12.54 8.03
N GLN A 198 -1.79 13.67 7.33
CA GLN A 198 -1.00 14.87 7.56
C GLN A 198 -1.87 16.09 7.84
N SER A 199 -1.45 16.91 8.79
CA SER A 199 -1.97 18.27 8.92
C SER A 199 -1.16 19.24 8.06
N LEU A 200 -1.84 20.01 7.20
CA LEU A 200 -1.23 21.10 6.45
C LEU A 200 -0.65 22.19 7.39
N ALA A 201 -1.18 22.31 8.60
CA ALA A 201 -0.67 23.25 9.60
C ALA A 201 0.80 23.01 9.96
N TYR A 202 1.31 21.77 9.84
CA TYR A 202 2.74 21.50 10.04
C TYR A 202 3.61 22.24 9.04
N VAL A 203 3.26 22.11 7.75
CA VAL A 203 3.99 22.76 6.65
C VAL A 203 3.79 24.27 6.68
N ALA A 204 2.59 24.74 7.04
CA ALA A 204 2.32 26.17 7.22
C ALA A 204 3.19 26.79 8.34
N LYS A 205 3.40 26.07 9.44
CA LYS A 205 4.16 26.55 10.61
C LYS A 205 5.67 26.46 10.43
N PHE A 206 6.17 25.36 9.88
CA PHE A 206 7.61 25.05 9.86
C PHE A 206 8.27 25.21 8.49
N GLY A 207 7.48 25.42 7.42
CA GLY A 207 8.00 25.42 6.06
C GLY A 207 8.51 24.03 5.64
N LEU A 208 9.54 23.99 4.81
CA LEU A 208 10.21 22.75 4.39
C LEU A 208 11.66 22.75 4.83
N ASN A 209 11.93 22.01 5.90
CA ASN A 209 13.27 21.73 6.40
C ASN A 209 13.40 20.20 6.54
N VAL A 210 13.76 19.51 5.47
CA VAL A 210 13.80 18.04 5.47
C VAL A 210 15.23 17.53 5.23
N PRO A 211 15.72 16.52 5.97
CA PRO A 211 17.10 16.03 5.84
C PRO A 211 17.50 15.61 4.42
N SER A 212 16.54 15.13 3.63
CA SER A 212 16.76 14.66 2.26
C SER A 212 16.85 15.78 1.21
N ILE A 213 16.67 17.05 1.59
CA ILE A 213 16.72 18.21 0.68
C ILE A 213 17.70 19.24 1.25
N THR A 214 18.69 19.63 0.44
CA THR A 214 19.76 20.54 0.86
C THR A 214 19.30 21.98 1.10
N SER A 215 18.29 22.43 0.35
CA SER A 215 17.70 23.77 0.50
C SER A 215 16.57 23.76 1.51
N VAL A 216 16.56 24.74 2.42
CA VAL A 216 15.50 24.94 3.42
C VAL A 216 14.58 26.07 2.98
N SER A 217 13.27 25.84 3.01
CA SER A 217 12.24 26.86 2.75
C SER A 217 11.60 27.31 4.05
N SER A 218 11.68 28.61 4.35
CA SER A 218 10.92 29.24 5.44
C SER A 218 9.40 29.08 5.23
N PRO A 219 8.57 29.19 6.29
CA PRO A 219 7.11 29.17 6.18
C PRO A 219 6.55 30.06 5.06
N ALA A 220 5.55 29.53 4.35
CA ALA A 220 4.94 30.20 3.21
C ALA A 220 4.27 31.52 3.63
N LYS A 221 4.42 32.58 2.82
CA LYS A 221 3.73 33.87 2.98
C LYS A 221 2.54 34.07 2.03
N HIS A 222 2.43 33.22 1.02
CA HIS A 222 1.39 33.28 -0.01
C HIS A 222 0.82 31.88 -0.25
N PRO A 223 -0.47 31.78 -0.64
CA PRO A 223 -1.13 30.49 -0.81
C PRO A 223 -0.46 29.60 -1.88
N ASP A 224 0.05 30.19 -2.97
CA ASP A 224 0.77 29.44 -4.01
C ASP A 224 2.03 28.76 -3.47
N VAL A 225 2.73 29.42 -2.53
CA VAL A 225 3.92 28.86 -1.89
C VAL A 225 3.54 27.79 -0.86
N LEU A 226 2.43 27.96 -0.14
CA LEU A 226 1.92 26.92 0.77
C LEU A 226 1.54 25.66 -0.01
N LEU A 227 0.84 25.81 -1.14
CA LEU A 227 0.53 24.73 -2.05
C LEU A 227 1.80 24.06 -2.57
N ALA A 228 2.79 24.84 -3.01
CA ALA A 228 4.08 24.28 -3.40
C ALA A 228 4.68 23.45 -2.27
N HIS A 229 4.69 23.96 -1.03
CA HIS A 229 5.24 23.21 0.09
C HIS A 229 4.47 21.91 0.37
N MET A 230 3.15 21.93 0.32
CA MET A 230 2.29 20.74 0.48
C MET A 230 2.62 19.67 -0.57
N LEU A 231 2.76 20.06 -1.85
CA LEU A 231 3.11 19.14 -2.94
C LEU A 231 4.50 18.52 -2.74
N LYS A 232 5.50 19.34 -2.34
CA LYS A 232 6.87 18.85 -2.15
C LYS A 232 6.97 17.96 -0.92
N MET A 233 6.26 18.29 0.16
CA MET A 233 6.15 17.43 1.33
C MET A 233 5.46 16.10 0.99
N THR A 234 4.41 16.12 0.16
CA THR A 234 3.78 14.88 -0.33
C THR A 234 4.78 13.99 -1.06
N SER A 235 5.59 14.56 -1.97
CA SER A 235 6.61 13.79 -2.69
C SER A 235 7.67 13.17 -1.76
N VAL A 236 8.09 13.90 -0.72
CA VAL A 236 9.01 13.39 0.30
C VAL A 236 8.36 12.27 1.12
N LEU A 237 7.13 12.45 1.57
CA LEU A 237 6.40 11.47 2.37
C LEU A 237 6.04 10.22 1.56
N GLN A 238 5.67 10.37 0.29
CA GLN A 238 5.43 9.24 -0.61
C GLN A 238 6.65 8.33 -0.66
N ASN A 239 7.88 8.85 -0.55
CA ASN A 239 9.09 8.04 -0.46
C ASN A 239 9.29 7.32 0.88
N ASN A 240 8.65 7.77 1.96
CA ASN A 240 8.80 7.25 3.31
C ASN A 240 7.62 6.38 3.80
N PHE A 241 6.53 6.30 3.04
CA PHE A 241 5.38 5.44 3.29
C PHE A 241 5.12 4.50 2.11
N ALA A 242 4.46 3.37 2.32
CA ALA A 242 4.17 2.42 1.25
C ALA A 242 2.88 2.76 0.49
N GLY A 243 1.85 3.15 1.22
CA GLY A 243 0.54 3.53 0.73
C GLY A 243 0.33 5.05 0.67
N ALA A 244 -0.90 5.47 0.89
CA ALA A 244 -1.31 6.84 0.64
C ALA A 244 -0.81 7.88 1.66
N ILE A 245 -0.79 9.12 1.20
CA ILE A 245 -0.60 10.32 2.02
C ILE A 245 -1.89 11.14 1.95
N GLY A 246 -2.64 11.21 3.04
CA GLY A 246 -3.81 12.07 3.10
C GLY A 246 -3.52 13.39 3.83
N TRP A 247 -4.28 14.42 3.49
CA TRP A 247 -4.16 15.76 4.07
C TRP A 247 -5.48 16.19 4.67
N ASP A 248 -5.45 16.53 5.96
CA ASP A 248 -6.64 16.93 6.70
C ASP A 248 -6.99 18.42 6.53
N ALA A 249 -8.29 18.71 6.61
CA ALA A 249 -8.92 20.02 6.64
C ALA A 249 -8.26 21.05 5.70
N VAL A 250 -8.00 20.63 4.46
CA VAL A 250 -7.18 21.40 3.51
C VAL A 250 -7.78 22.78 3.28
N ASN A 251 -9.09 22.87 3.06
CA ASN A 251 -9.74 24.15 2.83
C ASN A 251 -9.72 25.06 4.06
N ILE A 252 -9.73 24.51 5.28
CA ILE A 252 -9.63 25.27 6.53
C ILE A 252 -8.22 25.80 6.73
N PHE A 253 -7.20 24.97 6.54
CA PHE A 253 -5.80 25.39 6.75
C PHE A 253 -5.26 26.32 5.65
N PHE A 254 -5.86 26.31 4.46
CA PHE A 254 -5.59 27.34 3.45
C PHE A 254 -6.27 28.68 3.77
N ALA A 255 -7.42 28.68 4.45
CA ALA A 255 -8.27 29.86 4.61
C ALA A 255 -7.56 31.14 5.10
N PRO A 256 -6.60 31.08 6.08
CA PRO A 256 -5.85 32.27 6.51
C PRO A 256 -4.99 32.94 5.42
N TYR A 257 -4.71 32.24 4.32
CA TYR A 257 -3.94 32.73 3.17
C TYR A 257 -4.82 33.30 2.06
N LEU A 258 -6.14 33.19 2.19
CA LEU A 258 -7.11 33.50 1.14
C LEU A 258 -7.91 34.78 1.42
N GLU A 259 -7.73 35.39 2.60
CA GLU A 259 -8.41 36.63 2.97
C GLU A 259 -8.14 37.74 1.92
N GLY A 260 -9.22 38.37 1.45
CA GLY A 260 -9.17 39.41 0.43
C GLY A 260 -8.94 38.94 -1.01
N LEU A 261 -8.80 37.64 -1.27
CA LEU A 261 -8.71 37.11 -2.64
C LEU A 261 -10.09 37.01 -3.29
N SER A 262 -10.14 37.22 -4.62
CA SER A 262 -11.35 36.97 -5.40
C SER A 262 -11.58 35.47 -5.61
N PHE A 263 -12.84 35.09 -5.85
CA PHE A 263 -13.20 33.70 -6.20
C PHE A 263 -12.40 33.18 -7.39
N GLU A 264 -12.16 34.00 -8.42
CA GLU A 264 -11.33 33.64 -9.57
C GLU A 264 -9.89 33.27 -9.17
N ARG A 265 -9.30 34.00 -8.22
CA ARG A 265 -7.94 33.67 -7.73
C ARG A 265 -7.95 32.39 -6.90
N MET A 266 -8.98 32.17 -6.09
CA MET A 266 -9.16 30.92 -5.33
C MET A 266 -9.37 29.73 -6.27
N ARG A 267 -10.16 29.89 -7.35
CA ARG A 267 -10.37 28.87 -8.38
C ARG A 267 -9.08 28.55 -9.14
N GLN A 268 -8.27 29.55 -9.46
CA GLN A 268 -6.95 29.32 -10.06
C GLN A 268 -6.02 28.52 -9.13
N LEU A 269 -6.02 28.81 -7.83
CA LEU A 269 -5.25 28.05 -6.84
C LEU A 269 -5.75 26.60 -6.72
N ALA A 270 -7.07 26.41 -6.67
CA ALA A 270 -7.70 25.09 -6.67
C ALA A 270 -7.34 24.29 -7.94
N GLN A 271 -7.32 24.95 -9.09
CA GLN A 271 -6.87 24.36 -10.35
C GLN A 271 -5.42 23.90 -10.26
N THR A 272 -4.51 24.76 -9.79
CA THR A 272 -3.10 24.36 -9.61
C THR A 272 -2.99 23.18 -8.66
N LEU A 273 -3.73 23.17 -7.54
CA LEU A 273 -3.71 22.07 -6.57
C LEU A 273 -4.09 20.74 -7.22
N ILE A 274 -5.26 20.69 -7.87
CA ILE A 274 -5.79 19.45 -8.43
C ILE A 274 -4.89 18.96 -9.58
N PHE A 275 -4.44 19.85 -10.47
CA PHE A 275 -3.61 19.46 -11.60
C PHE A 275 -2.24 18.96 -11.17
N GLU A 276 -1.58 19.64 -10.22
CA GLU A 276 -0.26 19.23 -9.74
C GLU A 276 -0.31 17.87 -9.04
N PHE A 277 -1.32 17.60 -8.20
CA PHE A 277 -1.46 16.29 -7.55
C PHE A 277 -1.70 15.15 -8.55
N ASN A 278 -2.49 15.35 -9.62
CA ASN A 278 -2.65 14.33 -10.66
C ASN A 278 -1.37 14.13 -11.50
N GLN A 279 -0.50 15.13 -11.55
CA GLN A 279 0.77 15.08 -12.28
C GLN A 279 1.95 14.70 -11.38
N LEU A 280 1.70 14.49 -10.07
CA LEU A 280 2.69 14.05 -9.08
C LEU A 280 2.98 12.54 -9.22
N ALA A 281 3.32 12.12 -10.44
CA ALA A 281 3.78 10.78 -10.79
C ALA A 281 5.31 10.62 -10.67
N GLY A 282 6.02 11.73 -10.40
CA GLY A 282 7.48 11.79 -10.50
C GLY A 282 8.27 11.48 -9.24
N GLY A 283 7.65 11.40 -8.05
CA GLY A 283 8.41 11.25 -6.79
C GLY A 283 9.08 9.88 -6.62
N ARG A 284 8.47 8.82 -7.15
CA ARG A 284 8.95 7.42 -7.17
C ARG A 284 9.11 6.85 -8.59
N GLY A 285 8.88 7.67 -9.62
CA GLY A 285 9.02 7.31 -11.05
C GLY A 285 8.04 6.28 -11.62
N GLY A 286 7.45 5.40 -10.81
CA GLY A 286 6.59 4.30 -11.29
C GLY A 286 5.08 4.47 -11.02
N GLN A 287 4.67 5.33 -10.08
CA GLN A 287 3.31 5.40 -9.53
C GLN A 287 2.89 6.85 -9.20
N VAL A 288 1.65 7.23 -9.57
CA VAL A 288 1.03 8.49 -9.13
C VAL A 288 0.89 8.49 -7.61
N ALA A 289 1.17 9.64 -6.96
CA ALA A 289 0.98 9.78 -5.53
C ALA A 289 -0.47 9.55 -5.13
N PHE A 290 -0.70 8.45 -4.42
CA PHE A 290 -2.00 8.17 -3.84
C PHE A 290 -2.28 9.19 -2.74
N THR A 291 -3.16 10.14 -3.05
CA THR A 291 -3.42 11.30 -2.18
C THR A 291 -4.90 11.53 -1.96
N ASP A 292 -5.26 11.81 -0.72
CA ASP A 292 -6.62 12.16 -0.29
C ASP A 292 -6.60 13.55 0.35
N ILE A 293 -7.67 14.32 0.19
CA ILE A 293 -7.87 15.60 0.90
C ILE A 293 -9.20 15.59 1.64
N ASN A 294 -9.16 15.82 2.95
CA ASN A 294 -10.35 15.97 3.78
C ASN A 294 -10.83 17.41 3.74
N LEU A 295 -12.13 17.57 3.49
CA LEU A 295 -12.78 18.83 3.20
C LEU A 295 -14.06 18.96 4.03
N TYR A 296 -14.24 20.14 4.61
CA TYR A 296 -15.36 20.45 5.49
C TYR A 296 -16.08 21.71 5.01
N TYR A 297 -17.41 21.74 5.10
CA TYR A 297 -18.16 22.95 4.76
C TYR A 297 -18.19 23.94 5.93
N GLU A 298 -18.56 23.45 7.10
CA GLU A 298 -18.39 24.10 8.39
C GLU A 298 -16.94 23.98 8.88
N VAL A 299 -16.51 24.90 9.75
CA VAL A 299 -15.26 24.70 10.50
C VAL A 299 -15.53 23.71 11.63
N PRO A 300 -14.88 22.52 11.64
CA PRO A 300 -15.14 21.50 12.65
C PRO A 300 -14.91 22.01 14.07
N GLY A 301 -15.71 21.54 15.04
CA GLY A 301 -15.66 22.05 16.42
C GLY A 301 -14.27 22.00 17.07
N HIS A 302 -13.47 20.97 16.76
CA HIS A 302 -12.11 20.82 17.29
C HIS A 302 -11.09 21.80 16.69
N PHE A 303 -11.41 22.48 15.58
CA PHE A 303 -10.60 23.56 14.99
C PHE A 303 -11.21 24.95 15.16
N ARG A 304 -12.52 25.06 15.39
CA ARG A 304 -13.28 26.33 15.40
C ARG A 304 -12.62 27.41 16.25
N ASP A 305 -12.26 27.10 17.49
CA ASP A 305 -11.70 28.06 18.44
C ASP A 305 -10.16 28.02 18.51
N VAL A 306 -9.50 27.30 17.60
CA VAL A 306 -8.05 27.17 17.58
C VAL A 306 -7.42 28.39 16.89
N PRO A 307 -6.39 29.02 17.47
CA PRO A 307 -5.68 30.12 16.83
C PRO A 307 -5.12 29.72 15.46
N ALA A 308 -5.45 30.49 14.43
CA ALA A 308 -5.07 30.20 13.06
C ALA A 308 -3.59 30.51 12.83
N ILE A 309 -2.87 29.58 12.20
CA ILE A 309 -1.54 29.82 11.64
C ILE A 309 -1.69 30.30 10.21
N GLY A 310 -1.11 31.47 9.91
CA GLY A 310 -1.20 32.10 8.60
C GLY A 310 0.16 32.42 7.99
N PRO A 311 0.20 33.38 7.04
CA PRO A 311 1.41 33.78 6.31
C PRO A 311 2.64 33.96 7.20
N GLY A 312 3.73 33.29 6.84
CA GLY A 312 4.99 33.31 7.58
C GLY A 312 5.04 32.36 8.78
N GLY A 313 4.06 31.49 8.95
CA GLY A 313 4.03 30.48 10.02
C GLY A 313 3.72 31.06 11.40
N VAL A 314 3.15 32.26 11.45
CA VAL A 314 2.79 32.97 12.68
C VAL A 314 1.28 32.95 12.90
N ALA A 315 0.87 33.11 14.16
CA ALA A 315 -0.53 33.26 14.49
C ALA A 315 -1.10 34.54 13.86
N THR A 316 -2.30 34.48 13.28
CA THR A 316 -2.92 35.64 12.62
C THR A 316 -3.62 36.59 13.61
N GLY A 317 -3.82 36.15 14.85
CA GLY A 317 -4.65 36.84 15.84
C GLY A 317 -6.14 36.49 15.75
N LYS A 318 -6.54 35.69 14.75
CA LYS A 318 -7.88 35.12 14.60
C LYS A 318 -7.86 33.61 14.85
N THR A 319 -9.02 33.04 15.10
CA THR A 319 -9.27 31.59 15.12
C THR A 319 -9.59 31.05 13.73
N TYR A 320 -9.52 29.73 13.51
CA TYR A 320 -9.93 29.14 12.23
C TYR A 320 -11.44 29.34 11.94
N GLY A 321 -12.28 29.40 12.98
CA GLY A 321 -13.72 29.69 12.84
C GLY A 321 -14.00 31.04 12.17
N GLU A 322 -13.17 32.05 12.44
CA GLU A 322 -13.28 33.39 11.84
C GLU A 322 -12.94 33.42 10.34
N TYR A 323 -12.33 32.37 9.79
CA TYR A 323 -12.05 32.22 8.36
C TYR A 323 -13.07 31.32 7.63
N SER A 324 -14.26 31.10 8.22
CA SER A 324 -15.28 30.22 7.62
C SER A 324 -15.69 30.65 6.21
N SER A 325 -15.74 31.96 5.92
CA SER A 325 -16.10 32.47 4.60
C SER A 325 -15.11 32.04 3.52
N GLU A 326 -13.82 32.23 3.79
CA GLU A 326 -12.71 31.88 2.91
C GLU A 326 -12.65 30.36 2.70
N ALA A 327 -12.82 29.59 3.78
CA ALA A 327 -12.82 28.13 3.74
C ALA A 327 -13.96 27.56 2.86
N LYS A 328 -15.18 28.10 3.00
CA LYS A 328 -16.35 27.72 2.18
C LYS A 328 -16.18 28.13 0.72
N SER A 329 -15.67 29.35 0.47
CA SER A 329 -15.40 29.85 -0.88
C SER A 329 -14.37 28.98 -1.61
N PHE A 330 -13.29 28.60 -0.92
CA PHE A 330 -12.27 27.72 -1.49
C PHE A 330 -12.77 26.29 -1.71
N LEU A 331 -13.63 25.77 -0.83
CA LEU A 331 -14.29 24.48 -1.04
C LEU A 331 -15.12 24.50 -2.33
N LYS A 332 -15.97 25.52 -2.52
CA LYS A 332 -16.74 25.69 -3.76
C LYS A 332 -15.81 25.73 -4.98
N ALA A 333 -14.70 26.47 -4.90
CA ALA A 333 -13.70 26.57 -5.97
C ALA A 333 -13.05 25.21 -6.32
N LEU A 334 -12.70 24.39 -5.32
CA LEU A 334 -12.19 23.03 -5.53
C LEU A 334 -13.21 22.16 -6.27
N PHE A 335 -14.46 22.14 -5.82
CA PHE A 335 -15.52 21.33 -6.42
C PHE A 335 -15.84 21.76 -7.86
N SER A 336 -15.84 23.06 -8.15
CA SER A 336 -15.99 23.57 -9.52
C SER A 336 -14.89 23.06 -10.46
N VAL A 337 -13.63 23.04 -10.01
CA VAL A 337 -12.52 22.52 -10.83
C VAL A 337 -12.65 21.01 -11.05
N TYR A 338 -13.03 20.24 -10.03
CA TYR A 338 -13.29 18.81 -10.23
C TYR A 338 -14.41 18.56 -11.24
N LEU A 339 -15.45 19.41 -11.23
CA LEU A 339 -16.59 19.31 -12.13
C LEU A 339 -16.21 19.56 -13.59
N ASP A 340 -15.27 20.48 -13.84
CA ASP A 340 -14.73 20.71 -15.19
C ASP A 340 -14.02 19.45 -15.73
N GLY A 341 -13.25 18.77 -14.88
CA GLY A 341 -12.41 17.63 -15.25
C GLY A 341 -11.08 18.05 -15.89
N ASP A 342 -10.32 17.07 -16.41
CA ASP A 342 -9.05 17.34 -17.11
C ASP A 342 -9.28 18.08 -18.45
N SER A 343 -8.21 18.35 -19.21
CA SER A 343 -8.31 19.02 -20.52
C SER A 343 -9.16 18.28 -21.57
N ARG A 344 -9.55 17.02 -21.30
CA ARG A 344 -10.43 16.18 -22.11
C ARG A 344 -11.80 15.96 -21.45
N GLY A 345 -12.06 16.61 -20.31
CA GLY A 345 -13.25 16.42 -19.49
C GLY A 345 -13.27 15.10 -18.71
N GLN A 346 -12.13 14.41 -18.58
CA GLN A 346 -12.01 13.19 -17.78
C GLN A 346 -12.17 13.52 -16.28
N PRO A 347 -12.78 12.64 -15.46
CA PRO A 347 -12.63 12.76 -14.01
C PRO A 347 -11.15 12.73 -13.60
N PHE A 348 -10.78 13.57 -12.64
CA PHE A 348 -9.49 13.49 -11.97
C PHE A 348 -9.42 12.24 -11.10
N PHE A 349 -8.24 11.63 -10.98
CA PHE A 349 -8.07 10.42 -10.17
C PHE A 349 -7.65 10.77 -8.74
N PHE A 350 -6.86 11.84 -8.60
CA PHE A 350 -6.36 12.35 -7.33
C PHE A 350 -6.46 13.89 -7.25
N PRO A 351 -6.17 14.52 -6.11
CA PRO A 351 -6.40 13.88 -4.82
C PRO A 351 -7.88 13.53 -4.69
N LYS A 352 -8.24 12.52 -3.90
CA LYS A 352 -9.66 12.20 -3.69
C LYS A 352 -10.29 13.28 -2.79
N PRO A 353 -11.40 13.93 -3.18
CA PRO A 353 -12.09 14.88 -2.32
C PRO A 353 -13.02 14.13 -1.37
N LEU A 354 -12.64 14.07 -0.09
CA LEU A 354 -13.46 13.51 0.98
C LEU A 354 -14.23 14.65 1.63
N LEU A 355 -15.54 14.72 1.36
CA LEU A 355 -16.44 15.69 1.96
C LEU A 355 -17.04 15.10 3.24
N HIS A 356 -16.75 15.74 4.36
CA HIS A 356 -17.32 15.36 5.64
C HIS A 356 -18.72 15.93 5.79
N ILE A 357 -19.65 15.07 6.18
CA ILE A 357 -21.04 15.39 6.47
C ILE A 357 -21.24 15.18 7.98
N THR A 358 -21.47 16.27 8.70
CA THR A 358 -21.69 16.29 10.15
C THR A 358 -23.10 16.79 10.47
N GLU A 359 -23.47 16.81 11.75
CA GLU A 359 -24.68 17.50 12.21
C GLU A 359 -24.60 19.02 12.00
N ASP A 360 -23.42 19.62 12.16
CA ASP A 360 -23.23 21.07 11.99
C ASP A 360 -23.26 21.48 10.51
N PHE A 361 -22.89 20.58 9.59
CA PHE A 361 -23.05 20.79 8.15
C PHE A 361 -24.47 21.25 7.80
N PHE A 362 -25.49 20.58 8.34
CA PHE A 362 -26.91 20.89 8.06
C PHE A 362 -27.43 22.15 8.77
N ARG A 363 -26.61 22.77 9.63
CA ARG A 363 -26.94 24.02 10.35
C ARG A 363 -26.33 25.25 9.68
N GLU A 364 -25.31 25.06 8.84
CA GLU A 364 -24.63 26.15 8.16
C GLU A 364 -25.49 26.78 7.06
N GLU A 365 -25.53 28.10 6.99
CA GLU A 365 -26.16 28.80 5.87
C GLU A 365 -25.51 28.38 4.54
N GLY A 366 -26.33 28.02 3.54
CA GLY A 366 -25.88 27.59 2.21
C GLY A 366 -25.52 26.11 2.07
N TRP A 367 -25.78 25.28 3.09
CA TRP A 367 -25.47 23.84 3.06
C TRP A 367 -26.16 23.09 1.91
N GLU A 368 -27.39 23.46 1.56
CA GLU A 368 -28.16 22.83 0.47
C GLU A 368 -27.47 23.02 -0.89
N GLU A 369 -26.98 24.23 -1.15
CA GLU A 369 -26.23 24.55 -2.37
C GLU A 369 -24.92 23.76 -2.44
N MET A 370 -24.20 23.68 -1.32
CA MET A 370 -22.94 22.95 -1.26
C MET A 370 -23.17 21.45 -1.46
N LEU A 371 -24.18 20.86 -0.80
CA LEU A 371 -24.51 19.45 -0.97
C LEU A 371 -24.95 19.16 -2.40
N THR A 372 -25.76 20.04 -2.99
CA THR A 372 -26.18 19.91 -4.40
C THR A 372 -24.97 19.94 -5.34
N LEU A 373 -24.03 20.88 -5.15
CA LEU A 373 -22.78 20.93 -5.93
C LEU A 373 -21.94 19.64 -5.77
N ALA A 374 -21.83 19.12 -4.55
CA ALA A 374 -21.11 17.88 -4.27
C ALA A 374 -21.76 16.65 -4.93
N CYS A 375 -23.09 16.62 -4.96
CA CYS A 375 -23.88 15.59 -5.62
C CYS A 375 -23.86 15.75 -7.14
N GLU A 376 -23.83 16.97 -7.69
CA GLU A 376 -23.62 17.22 -9.11
C GLU A 376 -22.26 16.68 -9.56
N LEU A 377 -21.19 16.99 -8.81
CA LEU A 377 -19.87 16.43 -9.06
C LEU A 377 -19.88 14.89 -9.03
N SER A 378 -20.64 14.29 -8.10
CA SER A 378 -20.79 12.83 -8.00
C SER A 378 -21.54 12.24 -9.19
N ALA A 379 -22.61 12.89 -9.63
CA ALA A 379 -23.38 12.48 -10.81
C ALA A 379 -22.52 12.61 -12.07
N GLU A 380 -21.80 13.72 -12.25
CA GLU A 380 -21.04 13.99 -13.49
C GLU A 380 -19.73 13.20 -13.58
N LYS A 381 -18.92 13.25 -12.51
CA LYS A 381 -17.54 12.75 -12.52
C LYS A 381 -17.32 11.63 -11.51
N GLY A 382 -18.20 11.52 -10.51
CA GLY A 382 -18.10 10.53 -9.46
C GLY A 382 -17.00 10.81 -8.45
N ASN A 383 -16.40 12.00 -8.41
CA ASN A 383 -15.20 12.26 -7.61
C ASN A 383 -15.44 12.28 -6.09
N THR A 384 -16.59 12.80 -5.63
CA THR A 384 -16.86 13.03 -4.21
C THR A 384 -16.99 11.72 -3.43
N TYR A 385 -16.37 11.69 -2.26
CA TYR A 385 -16.61 10.69 -1.22
C TYR A 385 -17.33 11.38 -0.09
N PHE A 386 -18.47 10.82 0.33
CA PHE A 386 -19.22 11.36 1.46
C PHE A 386 -18.83 10.58 2.71
N VAL A 387 -18.13 11.24 3.62
CA VAL A 387 -17.73 10.69 4.93
C VAL A 387 -18.76 11.15 5.96
N PHE A 388 -19.34 10.22 6.71
CA PHE A 388 -20.40 10.51 7.66
C PHE A 388 -19.88 10.52 9.10
N ASP A 389 -19.69 11.73 9.61
CA ASP A 389 -19.17 12.00 10.95
C ASP A 389 -20.35 12.16 11.91
N ARG A 390 -20.65 11.09 12.64
CA ARG A 390 -21.79 11.03 13.57
C ARG A 390 -21.31 11.06 15.01
N GLY A 391 -22.01 11.82 15.85
CA GLY A 391 -21.69 11.97 17.26
C GLY A 391 -20.46 12.85 17.50
N ASN A 392 -19.84 12.70 18.67
CA ASN A 392 -18.64 13.46 19.04
C ASN A 392 -17.35 12.83 18.52
N SER A 393 -17.41 11.72 17.78
CA SER A 393 -16.22 11.12 17.17
C SER A 393 -15.85 11.89 15.91
N VAL A 394 -14.77 12.65 16.02
CA VAL A 394 -14.12 13.25 14.85
C VAL A 394 -13.38 12.14 14.13
N LYS A 395 -13.67 11.97 12.84
CA LYS A 395 -13.06 10.94 12.00
C LYS A 395 -12.13 11.59 11.00
N LEU A 396 -10.83 11.30 11.09
CA LEU A 396 -9.89 11.68 10.03
C LEU A 396 -9.82 10.54 9.02
N SER A 397 -10.29 10.78 7.80
CA SER A 397 -10.26 9.78 6.73
C SER A 397 -8.97 9.94 5.92
N GLU A 398 -8.04 9.04 6.16
CA GLU A 398 -6.75 8.97 5.50
C GLU A 398 -6.73 7.75 4.56
N CYS A 399 -5.75 7.64 3.66
CA CYS A 399 -5.47 6.43 2.87
C CYS A 399 -6.64 5.53 2.45
N CYS A 400 -7.19 5.75 1.25
CA CYS A 400 -8.32 5.00 0.67
C CYS A 400 -9.64 5.20 1.43
N ARG A 401 -9.66 4.86 2.73
CA ARG A 401 -10.80 4.93 3.66
C ARG A 401 -10.39 4.85 5.14
N LEU A 402 -9.10 4.85 5.47
CA LEU A 402 -8.57 4.71 6.84
C LEU A 402 -9.13 5.80 7.75
N SER A 403 -10.08 5.47 8.61
CA SER A 403 -10.70 6.43 9.51
C SER A 403 -10.06 6.37 10.90
N PHE A 404 -9.79 7.53 11.49
CA PHE A 404 -9.27 7.65 12.84
C PHE A 404 -10.25 8.40 13.71
N GLU A 405 -10.84 7.70 14.68
CA GLU A 405 -11.55 8.36 15.77
C GLU A 405 -10.53 9.02 16.70
N LEU A 406 -10.69 10.33 16.91
CA LEU A 406 -9.83 11.10 17.80
C LEU A 406 -10.12 10.75 19.25
N ASP A 407 -9.09 10.35 20.00
CA ASP A 407 -9.18 10.21 21.45
C ASP A 407 -9.04 11.57 22.17
N GLU A 408 -9.17 11.59 23.50
CA GLU A 408 -9.04 12.83 24.29
C GLU A 408 -7.67 13.50 24.09
N GLY A 409 -6.60 12.72 23.92
CA GLY A 409 -5.25 13.22 23.67
C GLY A 409 -5.13 13.84 22.27
N ASP A 410 -5.80 13.27 21.27
CA ASP A 410 -5.87 13.80 19.92
C ASP A 410 -6.69 15.10 19.86
N LEU A 411 -7.79 15.19 20.61
CA LEU A 411 -8.56 16.43 20.74
C LEU A 411 -7.75 17.55 21.42
N LEU A 412 -6.87 17.20 22.36
CA LEU A 412 -5.89 18.15 22.90
C LEU A 412 -4.87 18.56 21.85
N ASP A 413 -4.36 17.61 21.07
CA ASP A 413 -3.42 17.88 19.97
C ASP A 413 -4.05 18.75 18.88
N ALA A 414 -5.37 18.71 18.67
CA ALA A 414 -6.09 19.56 17.72
C ALA A 414 -5.93 21.06 18.03
N ARG A 415 -5.66 21.44 19.29
CA ARG A 415 -5.29 22.82 19.67
C ARG A 415 -3.92 23.25 19.14
N THR A 416 -3.10 22.28 18.76
CA THR A 416 -1.81 22.44 18.09
C THR A 416 -1.81 21.65 16.79
N PRO A 417 -2.58 22.08 15.77
CA PRO A 417 -2.98 21.23 14.64
C PRO A 417 -1.80 20.62 13.87
N TRP A 418 -0.62 21.25 13.89
CA TRP A 418 0.61 20.67 13.32
C TRP A 418 1.03 19.33 13.94
N LYS A 419 0.53 18.96 15.13
CA LYS A 419 0.76 17.67 15.79
C LYS A 419 -0.17 16.55 15.30
N LEU A 420 -1.24 16.88 14.58
CA LEU A 420 -2.17 15.91 13.98
C LEU A 420 -1.52 15.23 12.78
N ARG A 421 -0.62 14.30 13.09
CA ARG A 421 0.12 13.45 12.14
C ARG A 421 -0.11 12.00 12.55
N PHE A 422 -0.86 11.27 11.74
CA PHE A 422 -1.28 9.91 12.05
C PHE A 422 -0.64 8.91 11.09
N CYS A 423 -0.54 7.66 11.52
CA CYS A 423 0.06 6.60 10.71
C CYS A 423 -0.62 5.26 11.00
N ALA A 424 -0.87 4.47 9.94
CA ALA A 424 -0.96 3.03 10.08
C ALA A 424 0.41 2.42 9.77
N LEU A 425 0.93 1.60 10.69
CA LEU A 425 2.27 1.02 10.52
C LEU A 425 2.25 -0.18 9.55
N GLN A 426 1.18 -0.97 9.59
CA GLN A 426 1.05 -2.20 8.81
C GLN A 426 -0.42 -2.59 8.64
N ASN A 427 -0.70 -3.26 7.52
CA ASN A 427 -1.96 -3.94 7.26
C ASN A 427 -1.74 -5.45 7.04
N VAL A 428 -2.55 -6.29 7.70
CA VAL A 428 -2.55 -7.75 7.53
C VAL A 428 -3.99 -8.26 7.37
N THR A 429 -4.32 -8.82 6.21
CA THR A 429 -5.70 -9.30 5.93
C THR A 429 -5.84 -10.80 6.12
N LEU A 430 -6.93 -11.24 6.73
CA LEU A 430 -7.31 -12.65 6.86
C LEU A 430 -8.15 -13.13 5.66
N ASN A 431 -7.88 -14.34 5.20
CA ASN A 431 -8.68 -15.02 4.17
C ASN A 431 -9.84 -15.79 4.80
N LEU A 432 -10.98 -15.14 4.99
CA LEU A 432 -12.13 -15.75 5.67
C LEU A 432 -12.73 -16.95 4.92
N PRO A 433 -12.85 -16.96 3.57
CA PRO A 433 -13.27 -18.16 2.83
C PRO A 433 -12.41 -19.37 3.14
N ARG A 434 -11.09 -19.20 3.23
CA ARG A 434 -10.20 -20.30 3.61
C ARG A 434 -10.45 -20.84 4.99
N LEU A 435 -10.70 -19.98 5.97
CA LEU A 435 -11.01 -20.42 7.32
C LEU A 435 -12.30 -21.24 7.33
N ALA A 436 -13.30 -20.86 6.51
CA ALA A 436 -14.49 -21.66 6.31
C ALA A 436 -14.19 -23.03 5.67
N TYR A 437 -13.33 -23.13 4.64
CA TYR A 437 -12.92 -24.43 4.10
C TYR A 437 -12.24 -25.31 5.16
N ARG A 438 -11.31 -24.73 5.93
CA ARG A 438 -10.56 -25.43 7.00
C ARG A 438 -11.46 -25.88 8.15
N SER A 439 -12.54 -25.16 8.43
CA SER A 439 -13.48 -25.50 9.49
C SER A 439 -14.33 -26.75 9.18
N GLY A 440 -14.38 -27.18 7.92
CA GLY A 440 -15.26 -28.26 7.49
C GLY A 440 -16.75 -27.93 7.64
N GLY A 441 -17.13 -26.65 7.73
CA GLY A 441 -18.50 -26.22 7.99
C GLY A 441 -18.88 -26.16 9.47
N ASN A 442 -17.95 -26.45 10.40
CA ASN A 442 -18.20 -26.34 11.83
C ASN A 442 -17.99 -24.90 12.32
N ARG A 443 -19.01 -24.32 12.99
CA ARG A 443 -18.97 -22.93 13.46
C ARG A 443 -17.94 -22.70 14.56
N GLU A 444 -17.84 -23.58 15.55
CA GLU A 444 -16.88 -23.44 16.65
C GLU A 444 -15.45 -23.45 16.09
N THR A 445 -15.14 -24.42 15.23
CA THR A 445 -13.84 -24.49 14.55
C THR A 445 -13.54 -23.25 13.71
N LEU A 446 -14.55 -22.64 13.06
CA LEU A 446 -14.37 -21.38 12.33
C LEU A 446 -13.89 -20.27 13.27
N PHE A 447 -14.55 -20.08 14.41
CA PHE A 447 -14.16 -19.05 15.39
C PHE A 447 -12.76 -19.32 15.98
N ASP A 448 -12.42 -20.58 16.29
CA ASP A 448 -11.08 -20.95 16.75
C ASP A 448 -10.00 -20.63 15.71
N LEU A 449 -10.28 -20.87 14.43
CA LEU A 449 -9.39 -20.54 13.33
C LEU A 449 -9.25 -19.02 13.14
N VAL A 450 -10.35 -18.27 13.23
CA VAL A 450 -10.34 -16.80 13.17
C VAL A 450 -9.47 -16.25 14.31
N ASP A 451 -9.68 -16.70 15.55
CA ASP A 451 -8.86 -16.31 16.70
C ASP A 451 -7.37 -16.59 16.45
N HIS A 452 -7.05 -17.83 16.04
CA HIS A 452 -5.69 -18.25 15.81
C HIS A 452 -4.98 -17.40 14.74
N PHE A 453 -5.63 -17.11 13.61
CA PHE A 453 -4.99 -16.32 12.56
C PHE A 453 -4.96 -14.81 12.86
N MET A 454 -5.85 -14.32 13.72
CA MET A 454 -5.73 -12.97 14.28
C MET A 454 -4.52 -12.85 15.22
N GLU A 455 -4.22 -13.89 16.01
CA GLU A 455 -3.00 -13.97 16.83
C GLU A 455 -1.74 -13.93 15.94
N ILE A 456 -1.73 -14.65 14.82
CA ILE A 456 -0.64 -14.62 13.84
C ILE A 456 -0.51 -13.22 13.19
N ALA A 457 -1.63 -12.57 12.86
CA ALA A 457 -1.62 -11.19 12.34
C ALA A 457 -1.04 -10.19 13.37
N ALA A 458 -1.45 -10.30 14.63
CA ALA A 458 -0.90 -9.49 15.72
C ALA A 458 0.60 -9.72 15.92
N LYS A 459 1.05 -10.97 15.80
CA LYS A 459 2.47 -11.32 15.82
C LYS A 459 3.24 -10.67 14.67
N ALA A 460 2.66 -10.62 13.47
CA ALA A 460 3.24 -9.90 12.33
C ALA A 460 3.41 -8.40 12.62
N HIS A 461 2.42 -7.77 13.25
CA HIS A 461 2.49 -6.37 13.70
C HIS A 461 3.65 -6.11 14.65
N VAL A 462 3.82 -6.97 15.66
CA VAL A 462 4.95 -6.87 16.61
C VAL A 462 6.29 -6.98 15.88
N HIS A 463 6.44 -7.91 14.93
CA HIS A 463 7.67 -8.06 14.15
C HIS A 463 7.98 -6.82 13.31
N LYS A 464 6.98 -6.32 12.57
CA LYS A 464 7.12 -5.12 11.75
C LYS A 464 7.47 -3.90 12.59
N ARG A 465 6.82 -3.72 13.74
CA ARG A 465 7.13 -2.63 14.68
C ARG A 465 8.59 -2.66 15.10
N ARG A 466 9.08 -3.79 15.61
CA ARG A 466 10.48 -3.96 16.03
C ARG A 466 11.47 -3.70 14.89
N PHE A 467 11.12 -4.11 13.68
CA PHE A 467 11.96 -3.86 12.51
C PHE A 467 12.04 -2.37 12.17
N ILE A 468 10.91 -1.66 12.17
CA ILE A 468 10.86 -0.21 11.91
C ILE A 468 11.55 0.57 13.03
N GLU A 469 11.37 0.21 14.31
CA GLU A 469 12.07 0.81 15.46
C GLU A 469 13.60 0.70 15.30
N ARG A 470 14.10 -0.45 14.83
CA ARG A 470 15.53 -0.63 14.55
C ARG A 470 16.02 0.33 13.46
N ILE A 471 15.22 0.56 12.43
CA ILE A 471 15.56 1.51 11.37
C ILE A 471 15.55 2.95 11.89
N LEU A 472 14.49 3.34 12.60
CA LEU A 472 14.34 4.66 13.21
C LEU A 472 15.41 4.97 14.25
N SER A 473 15.97 3.95 14.93
CA SER A 473 17.06 4.12 15.90
C SER A 473 18.34 4.71 15.29
N ARG A 474 18.47 4.71 13.95
CA ARG A 474 19.56 5.37 13.23
C ARG A 474 19.40 6.90 13.17
N GLY A 475 18.26 7.44 13.58
CA GLY A 475 18.04 8.88 13.72
C GLY A 475 18.13 9.63 12.39
N GLN A 476 18.80 10.79 12.40
CA GLN A 476 18.90 11.71 11.26
C GLN A 476 19.82 11.20 10.15
N ASP A 477 20.75 10.29 10.47
CA ASP A 477 21.63 9.63 9.48
C ASP A 477 21.02 8.34 8.92
N GLY A 478 19.81 7.99 9.39
CA GLY A 478 19.10 6.78 9.01
C GLY A 478 18.30 6.91 7.71
N PRO A 479 17.87 5.78 7.13
CA PRO A 479 17.08 5.79 5.89
C PRO A 479 15.65 6.32 6.07
N LEU A 480 15.18 6.49 7.31
CA LEU A 480 13.88 7.11 7.65
C LEU A 480 14.08 8.46 8.36
N SER A 481 15.17 9.18 8.10
CA SER A 481 15.54 10.44 8.77
C SER A 481 14.43 11.51 8.73
N VAL A 482 13.67 11.60 7.64
CA VAL A 482 12.47 12.45 7.52
C VAL A 482 11.47 12.15 8.64
N LEU A 483 11.25 10.89 8.97
CA LEU A 483 10.32 10.46 10.01
C LEU A 483 10.87 10.72 11.43
N CYS A 484 12.15 11.05 11.56
CA CYS A 484 12.84 11.35 12.82
C CYS A 484 12.98 12.85 13.09
N MET A 485 12.58 13.75 12.18
CA MET A 485 12.62 15.20 12.36
C MET A 485 11.86 15.64 13.61
N LYS A 486 12.28 16.73 14.27
CA LYS A 486 11.70 17.22 15.54
C LYS A 486 11.42 18.72 15.57
N HIS A 487 10.73 19.26 14.57
CA HIS A 487 10.49 20.71 14.51
C HIS A 487 9.58 21.23 15.63
N ASP A 488 8.67 20.40 16.14
CA ASP A 488 7.76 20.69 17.25
C ASP A 488 8.18 20.06 18.58
N GLY A 489 9.42 19.55 18.66
CA GLY A 489 9.96 18.86 19.83
C GLY A 489 9.72 17.35 19.88
N GLU A 490 8.87 16.81 19.01
CA GLU A 490 8.54 15.38 18.92
C GLU A 490 8.98 14.80 17.55
N PRO A 491 9.28 13.50 17.44
CA PRO A 491 9.50 12.87 16.14
C PRO A 491 8.34 13.12 15.15
N TYR A 492 8.66 13.28 13.87
CA TYR A 492 7.66 13.48 12.83
C TYR A 492 6.67 12.31 12.79
N LEU A 493 7.19 11.08 12.77
CA LEU A 493 6.40 9.87 12.98
C LEU A 493 6.17 9.64 14.47
N ARG A 494 4.93 9.85 14.91
CA ARG A 494 4.47 9.57 16.27
C ARG A 494 4.13 8.09 16.41
N LEU A 495 5.16 7.27 16.56
CA LEU A 495 5.05 5.80 16.52
C LEU A 495 4.18 5.22 17.65
N ASP A 496 4.12 5.90 18.79
CA ASP A 496 3.24 5.59 19.92
C ASP A 496 1.76 5.71 19.56
N LYS A 497 1.40 6.63 18.65
CA LYS A 497 0.06 6.80 18.10
C LYS A 497 -0.21 6.00 16.82
N ALA A 498 0.73 5.14 16.42
CA ALA A 498 0.55 4.35 15.19
C ALA A 498 -0.52 3.26 15.38
N ARG A 499 -1.39 3.12 14.37
CA ARG A 499 -2.40 2.06 14.31
C ARG A 499 -1.91 0.86 13.50
N TYR A 500 -2.51 -0.29 13.76
CA TYR A 500 -2.17 -1.58 13.15
C TYR A 500 -3.45 -2.21 12.64
N LEU A 501 -3.50 -2.52 11.34
CA LEU A 501 -4.75 -2.88 10.68
C LEU A 501 -4.85 -4.40 10.52
N ILE A 502 -5.92 -4.99 11.04
CA ILE A 502 -6.34 -6.34 10.69
C ILE A 502 -7.47 -6.23 9.67
N GLY A 503 -7.18 -6.70 8.46
CA GLY A 503 -8.09 -6.64 7.34
C GLY A 503 -9.01 -7.86 7.23
N ILE A 504 -10.22 -7.65 6.71
CA ILE A 504 -11.17 -8.72 6.36
C ILE A 504 -11.32 -8.86 4.84
N LEU A 505 -11.49 -10.08 4.34
CA LEU A 505 -11.76 -10.36 2.94
C LEU A 505 -12.63 -11.61 2.76
N GLY A 506 -13.62 -11.54 1.87
CA GLY A 506 -14.45 -12.67 1.46
C GLY A 506 -15.49 -13.10 2.48
N VAL A 507 -16.09 -12.16 3.23
CA VAL A 507 -17.18 -12.49 4.19
C VAL A 507 -18.34 -13.18 3.47
N ASN A 508 -18.70 -12.73 2.26
CA ASN A 508 -19.75 -13.34 1.44
C ASN A 508 -19.48 -14.81 1.14
N GLU A 509 -18.28 -15.14 0.65
CA GLU A 509 -17.93 -16.53 0.33
C GLU A 509 -17.70 -17.37 1.59
N MET A 510 -17.20 -16.78 2.69
CA MET A 510 -17.12 -17.45 3.98
C MET A 510 -18.49 -17.96 4.42
N VAL A 511 -19.51 -17.09 4.45
CA VAL A 511 -20.86 -17.53 4.87
C VAL A 511 -21.49 -18.47 3.87
N GLN A 512 -21.24 -18.29 2.56
CA GLN A 512 -21.71 -19.21 1.53
C GLN A 512 -21.18 -20.63 1.74
N VAL A 513 -19.92 -20.80 2.15
CA VAL A 513 -19.35 -22.11 2.49
C VAL A 513 -19.98 -22.72 3.75
N MET A 514 -20.30 -21.87 4.73
CA MET A 514 -20.82 -22.28 6.04
C MET A 514 -22.31 -22.62 6.04
N THR A 515 -23.11 -21.90 5.25
CA THR A 515 -24.58 -21.98 5.29
C THR A 515 -25.18 -22.46 3.96
N GLY A 516 -24.42 -22.42 2.86
CA GLY A 516 -24.93 -22.64 1.51
C GLY A 516 -25.58 -21.39 0.88
N CYS A 517 -25.70 -20.30 1.63
CA CYS A 517 -26.33 -19.04 1.19
C CYS A 517 -25.32 -17.89 1.18
N GLN A 518 -25.39 -17.05 0.17
CA GLN A 518 -24.68 -15.77 0.14
C GLN A 518 -25.21 -14.82 1.22
N LEU A 519 -24.46 -13.75 1.47
CA LEU A 519 -24.68 -12.85 2.60
C LEU A 519 -26.08 -12.23 2.64
N HIS A 520 -26.66 -11.97 1.46
CA HIS A 520 -27.97 -11.34 1.28
C HIS A 520 -29.13 -12.36 1.12
N GLU A 521 -28.83 -13.66 1.01
CA GLU A 521 -29.82 -14.69 0.67
C GLU A 521 -30.52 -15.29 1.90
N SER A 522 -29.91 -15.17 3.08
CA SER A 522 -30.45 -15.74 4.32
C SER A 522 -30.11 -14.90 5.53
N LYS A 523 -31.09 -14.72 6.42
CA LYS A 523 -30.89 -14.10 7.73
C LYS A 523 -29.81 -14.83 8.54
N GLU A 524 -29.77 -16.17 8.46
CA GLU A 524 -28.75 -16.97 9.15
C GLU A 524 -27.33 -16.69 8.63
N ALA A 525 -27.17 -16.48 7.32
CA ALA A 525 -25.89 -16.12 6.71
C ALA A 525 -25.45 -14.72 7.18
N LEU A 526 -26.37 -13.76 7.19
CA LEU A 526 -26.10 -12.40 7.65
C LEU A 526 -25.76 -12.33 9.14
N ASP A 527 -26.52 -13.03 9.99
CA ASP A 527 -26.29 -13.08 11.44
C ASP A 527 -24.93 -13.74 11.74
N LEU A 528 -24.54 -14.78 11.00
CA LEU A 528 -23.20 -15.39 11.13
C LEU A 528 -22.08 -14.44 10.71
N ALA A 529 -22.24 -13.71 9.60
CA ALA A 529 -21.25 -12.71 9.17
C ALA A 529 -21.06 -11.60 10.20
N LEU A 530 -22.16 -11.05 10.73
CA LEU A 530 -22.13 -10.03 11.78
C LEU A 530 -21.44 -10.56 13.03
N ALA A 531 -21.74 -11.80 13.45
CA ALA A 531 -21.09 -12.42 14.60
C ALA A 531 -19.57 -12.59 14.41
N VAL A 532 -19.12 -13.02 13.23
CA VAL A 532 -17.68 -13.14 12.93
C VAL A 532 -17.01 -11.77 12.93
N VAL A 533 -17.57 -10.77 12.27
CA VAL A 533 -16.99 -9.41 12.21
C VAL A 533 -16.96 -8.77 13.60
N GLN A 534 -18.03 -8.92 14.40
CA GLN A 534 -18.08 -8.45 15.79
C GLN A 534 -17.01 -9.11 16.64
N TYR A 535 -16.84 -10.42 16.50
CA TYR A 535 -15.80 -11.17 17.21
C TYR A 535 -14.42 -10.67 16.84
N MET A 536 -14.15 -10.45 15.55
CA MET A 536 -12.89 -9.89 15.10
C MET A 536 -12.64 -8.49 15.67
N ASN A 537 -13.65 -7.63 15.73
CA ASN A 537 -13.50 -6.31 16.36
C ASN A 537 -13.13 -6.43 17.85
N LEU A 538 -13.86 -7.25 18.63
CA LEU A 538 -13.55 -7.47 20.05
C LEU A 538 -12.16 -8.08 20.24
N LYS A 539 -11.75 -8.98 19.36
CA LYS A 539 -10.41 -9.56 19.41
C LYS A 539 -9.34 -8.51 19.13
N CYS A 540 -9.55 -7.55 18.23
CA CYS A 540 -8.65 -6.42 18.03
C CYS A 540 -8.47 -5.60 19.32
N GLU A 541 -9.54 -5.34 20.08
CA GLU A 541 -9.48 -4.64 21.38
C GLU A 541 -8.65 -5.43 22.40
N ILE A 542 -8.93 -6.74 22.56
CA ILE A 542 -8.18 -7.63 23.45
C ILE A 542 -6.69 -7.66 23.09
N LEU A 543 -6.38 -7.79 21.80
CA LEU A 543 -5.01 -7.80 21.31
C LEU A 543 -4.33 -6.45 21.55
N SER A 544 -5.06 -5.35 21.43
CA SER A 544 -4.57 -4.00 21.64
C SER A 544 -4.10 -3.79 23.07
N GLU A 545 -4.96 -4.12 24.03
CA GLU A 545 -4.64 -4.04 25.46
C GLU A 545 -3.45 -4.93 25.82
N ARG A 546 -3.46 -6.19 25.33
CA ARG A 546 -2.45 -7.18 25.69
C ARG A 546 -1.06 -6.85 25.11
N LEU A 547 -1.01 -6.23 23.93
CA LEU A 547 0.26 -5.95 23.23
C LEU A 547 0.72 -4.49 23.36
N GLY A 548 -0.12 -3.60 23.90
CA GLY A 548 0.16 -2.16 23.93
C GLY A 548 0.24 -1.54 22.53
N LEU A 549 -0.57 -2.06 21.59
CA LEU A 549 -0.66 -1.59 20.20
C LEU A 549 -2.09 -1.13 19.94
N SER A 550 -2.32 -0.12 19.11
CA SER A 550 -3.69 0.21 18.66
C SER A 550 -4.02 -0.64 17.43
N ILE A 551 -4.62 -1.81 17.65
CA ILE A 551 -5.04 -2.74 16.60
C ILE A 551 -6.52 -2.51 16.29
N VAL A 552 -6.84 -2.31 15.02
CA VAL A 552 -8.18 -1.96 14.55
C VAL A 552 -8.58 -2.79 13.32
N LEU A 553 -9.88 -3.02 13.16
CA LEU A 553 -10.41 -3.79 12.05
C LEU A 553 -10.61 -2.90 10.82
N GLU A 554 -10.17 -3.39 9.65
CA GLU A 554 -10.25 -2.66 8.38
C GLU A 554 -11.04 -3.46 7.33
N GLN A 555 -11.91 -2.75 6.60
CA GLN A 555 -12.44 -3.23 5.33
C GLN A 555 -11.29 -3.12 4.31
N THR A 556 -10.59 -4.19 3.98
CA THR A 556 -9.39 -4.12 3.11
C THR A 556 -9.76 -3.76 1.66
N PRO A 557 -9.09 -2.80 0.98
CA PRO A 557 -9.36 -2.49 -0.45
C PRO A 557 -9.24 -3.70 -1.37
N ALA A 558 -8.27 -4.57 -1.06
CA ALA A 558 -8.07 -5.89 -1.65
C ALA A 558 -8.02 -5.92 -3.17
N GLU A 559 -7.39 -4.91 -3.77
CA GLU A 559 -7.26 -4.78 -5.22
C GLU A 559 -6.66 -6.05 -5.87
N SER A 560 -5.54 -6.50 -5.33
CA SER A 560 -4.87 -7.74 -5.74
C SER A 560 -5.04 -8.87 -4.74
N THR A 561 -5.36 -8.57 -3.47
CA THR A 561 -5.53 -9.59 -2.43
C THR A 561 -6.74 -10.49 -2.72
N ALA A 562 -7.85 -9.93 -3.20
CA ALA A 562 -9.05 -10.70 -3.58
C ALA A 562 -8.73 -11.73 -4.69
N TYR A 563 -7.98 -11.30 -5.70
CA TYR A 563 -7.50 -12.16 -6.79
C TYR A 563 -6.53 -13.24 -6.28
N ARG A 564 -5.57 -12.83 -5.44
CA ARG A 564 -4.52 -13.71 -4.90
C ARG A 564 -5.12 -14.84 -4.05
N PHE A 565 -6.00 -14.52 -3.11
CA PHE A 565 -6.61 -15.53 -2.24
C PHE A 565 -7.43 -16.53 -3.04
N ALA A 566 -8.31 -16.07 -3.95
CA ALA A 566 -9.09 -16.95 -4.80
C ALA A 566 -8.21 -17.92 -5.60
N ARG A 567 -7.09 -17.44 -6.17
CA ARG A 567 -6.16 -18.29 -6.94
C ARG A 567 -5.41 -19.30 -6.09
N LEU A 568 -5.00 -18.93 -4.87
CA LEU A 568 -4.33 -19.86 -3.97
C LEU A 568 -5.31 -20.91 -3.46
N ASP A 569 -6.55 -20.52 -3.19
CA ASP A 569 -7.59 -21.43 -2.70
C ASP A 569 -8.05 -22.42 -3.76
N LEU A 570 -8.24 -22.00 -5.02
CA LEU A 570 -8.54 -22.94 -6.11
C LEU A 570 -7.47 -24.02 -6.30
N LYS A 571 -6.20 -23.72 -5.98
CA LYS A 571 -5.11 -24.69 -6.04
C LYS A 571 -5.09 -25.65 -4.85
N ALA A 572 -5.47 -25.16 -3.67
CA ALA A 572 -5.32 -25.89 -2.42
C ALA A 572 -6.61 -26.60 -1.96
N TRP A 573 -7.78 -26.11 -2.37
CA TRP A 573 -9.08 -26.52 -1.87
C TRP A 573 -10.07 -26.76 -3.02
N PRO A 574 -10.43 -28.01 -3.34
CA PRO A 574 -11.40 -28.30 -4.40
C PRO A 574 -12.74 -27.58 -4.22
N ARG A 575 -13.20 -27.45 -2.97
CA ARG A 575 -14.45 -26.78 -2.60
C ARG A 575 -14.45 -25.27 -2.92
N ALA A 576 -13.28 -24.65 -3.09
CA ALA A 576 -13.20 -23.24 -3.47
C ALA A 576 -13.88 -22.97 -4.83
N ALA A 577 -13.87 -23.96 -5.75
CA ALA A 577 -14.53 -23.84 -7.04
C ALA A 577 -16.05 -23.64 -6.96
N GLU A 578 -16.68 -23.92 -5.82
CA GLU A 578 -18.12 -23.76 -5.61
C GLU A 578 -18.54 -22.31 -5.34
N VAL A 579 -17.65 -21.50 -4.76
CA VAL A 579 -18.00 -20.16 -4.24
C VAL A 579 -17.17 -19.02 -4.82
N VAL A 580 -15.97 -19.31 -5.34
CA VAL A 580 -15.12 -18.32 -6.02
C VAL A 580 -15.88 -17.70 -7.19
N LYS A 581 -15.82 -16.37 -7.32
CA LYS A 581 -16.49 -15.61 -8.38
C LYS A 581 -15.59 -15.47 -9.61
N GLY A 582 -16.15 -15.03 -10.74
CA GLY A 582 -15.46 -15.00 -12.02
C GLY A 582 -15.39 -16.38 -12.68
N ASP A 583 -14.34 -16.61 -13.47
CA ASP A 583 -14.19 -17.83 -14.28
C ASP A 583 -12.90 -18.59 -13.93
N PRO A 584 -13.01 -19.75 -13.24
CA PRO A 584 -11.88 -20.61 -12.92
C PRO A 584 -11.11 -21.14 -14.14
N LEU A 585 -11.76 -21.29 -15.32
CA LEU A 585 -11.12 -21.83 -16.52
C LEU A 585 -10.14 -20.83 -17.15
N SER A 586 -10.54 -19.56 -17.27
CA SER A 586 -9.63 -18.48 -17.70
C SER A 586 -8.68 -18.02 -16.59
N GLY A 587 -8.98 -18.34 -15.33
CA GLY A 587 -8.21 -17.88 -14.17
C GLY A 587 -8.46 -16.43 -13.80
N GLU A 588 -9.47 -15.78 -14.39
CA GLU A 588 -9.99 -14.47 -14.00
C GLU A 588 -11.02 -14.65 -12.88
N VAL A 589 -10.52 -14.87 -11.66
CA VAL A 589 -11.31 -15.24 -10.49
C VAL A 589 -11.17 -14.24 -9.36
N TYR A 590 -12.11 -14.16 -8.42
CA TYR A 590 -11.95 -13.28 -7.26
C TYR A 590 -12.83 -13.69 -6.07
N TYR A 591 -12.53 -13.16 -4.89
CA TYR A 591 -13.45 -13.13 -3.75
C TYR A 591 -14.08 -11.76 -3.61
N THR A 592 -15.32 -11.72 -3.13
CA THR A 592 -16.03 -10.46 -2.89
C THR A 592 -15.27 -9.66 -1.84
N ASN A 593 -15.14 -8.36 -2.08
CA ASN A 593 -14.26 -7.54 -1.27
C ASN A 593 -14.78 -7.39 0.16
N SER A 594 -13.95 -7.69 1.15
CA SER A 594 -14.24 -7.46 2.57
C SER A 594 -15.62 -7.98 3.01
N SER A 595 -16.50 -7.08 3.48
CA SER A 595 -17.88 -7.31 3.91
C SER A 595 -18.93 -6.85 2.89
N HIS A 596 -18.53 -6.56 1.64
CA HIS A 596 -19.48 -6.18 0.59
C HIS A 596 -20.38 -7.35 0.21
N PHE A 597 -21.57 -7.01 -0.27
CA PHE A 597 -22.44 -7.98 -0.94
C PHE A 597 -21.86 -8.36 -2.29
N ALA A 598 -22.29 -9.51 -2.80
CA ALA A 598 -21.89 -10.00 -4.12
C ALA A 598 -22.08 -8.91 -5.18
N TYR A 599 -21.07 -8.68 -6.04
CA TYR A 599 -21.13 -7.60 -7.02
C TYR A 599 -22.25 -7.78 -8.06
N SER A 600 -22.66 -9.02 -8.33
CA SER A 600 -23.76 -9.36 -9.23
C SER A 600 -25.16 -9.12 -8.66
N LEU A 601 -25.27 -8.81 -7.36
CA LEU A 601 -26.55 -8.51 -6.72
C LEU A 601 -27.09 -7.16 -7.20
N ALA A 602 -28.18 -7.20 -7.97
CA ALA A 602 -29.00 -6.03 -8.24
C ALA A 602 -29.93 -5.79 -7.04
N MET A 603 -29.67 -4.72 -6.29
CA MET A 603 -30.39 -4.33 -5.08
C MET A 603 -30.64 -2.82 -5.10
N ASP A 604 -31.71 -2.36 -4.47
CA ASP A 604 -31.97 -0.94 -4.28
C ASP A 604 -30.78 -0.27 -3.53
N PRO A 605 -30.24 0.88 -4.01
CA PRO A 605 -29.10 1.51 -3.37
C PRO A 605 -29.32 1.89 -1.90
N ALA A 606 -30.55 2.25 -1.50
CA ALA A 606 -30.85 2.60 -0.12
C ALA A 606 -30.83 1.36 0.77
N GLU A 607 -31.44 0.25 0.33
CA GLU A 607 -31.37 -1.04 1.01
C GLU A 607 -29.92 -1.52 1.14
N LYS A 608 -29.14 -1.45 0.05
CA LYS A 608 -27.71 -1.82 0.06
C LYS A 608 -26.91 -1.05 1.10
N VAL A 609 -27.08 0.28 1.13
CA VAL A 609 -26.35 1.14 2.08
C VAL A 609 -26.75 0.87 3.52
N LEU A 610 -28.03 0.58 3.77
CA LEU A 610 -28.54 0.20 5.09
C LEU A 610 -27.92 -1.13 5.55
N GLU A 611 -28.02 -2.18 4.73
CA GLU A 611 -27.58 -3.52 5.12
C GLU A 611 -26.05 -3.65 5.19
N GLU A 612 -25.30 -3.12 4.22
CA GLU A 612 -23.83 -3.07 4.33
C GLU A 612 -23.39 -2.15 5.48
N GLY A 613 -24.15 -1.09 5.76
CA GLY A 613 -23.90 -0.15 6.84
C GLY A 613 -23.86 -0.80 8.22
N ARG A 614 -24.58 -1.92 8.44
CA ARG A 614 -24.58 -2.67 9.70
C ARG A 614 -23.20 -3.22 10.09
N PHE A 615 -22.29 -3.38 9.13
CA PHE A 615 -20.91 -3.79 9.41
C PHE A 615 -20.00 -2.64 9.84
N HIS A 616 -20.32 -1.41 9.43
CA HIS A 616 -19.39 -0.28 9.51
C HIS A 616 -19.04 0.13 10.95
N PRO A 617 -19.95 0.08 11.95
CA PRO A 617 -19.59 0.37 13.35
C PRO A 617 -18.51 -0.54 13.93
N MET A 618 -18.41 -1.79 13.45
CA MET A 618 -17.40 -2.76 13.90
C MET A 618 -16.07 -2.62 13.15
N ILE A 619 -16.03 -1.82 12.08
CA ILE A 619 -14.84 -1.61 11.24
C ILE A 619 -14.33 -0.19 11.49
N THR A 620 -13.65 -0.03 12.62
CA THR A 620 -13.23 1.28 13.14
C THR A 620 -12.08 1.90 12.36
N ALA A 621 -11.31 1.12 11.59
CA ALA A 621 -10.30 1.65 10.70
C ALA A 621 -10.89 2.17 9.38
N GLY A 622 -12.20 2.07 9.13
CA GLY A 622 -12.84 2.63 7.95
C GLY A 622 -13.48 1.62 7.00
N ALA A 623 -14.67 1.98 6.54
CA ALA A 623 -15.52 1.18 5.68
C ALA A 623 -16.29 2.07 4.71
N ILE A 624 -16.54 1.56 3.50
CA ILE A 624 -17.20 2.28 2.41
C ILE A 624 -18.18 1.36 1.69
N THR A 625 -19.34 1.91 1.33
CA THR A 625 -20.27 1.27 0.38
C THR A 625 -20.18 1.96 -0.98
N HIS A 626 -20.02 1.16 -2.04
CA HIS A 626 -19.98 1.64 -3.41
C HIS A 626 -21.36 1.54 -4.06
N ILE A 627 -21.77 2.62 -4.71
CA ILE A 627 -22.96 2.67 -5.54
C ILE A 627 -22.49 2.71 -7.00
N TRP A 628 -22.60 1.58 -7.69
CA TRP A 628 -22.13 1.42 -9.07
C TRP A 628 -23.17 1.96 -10.04
N MET A 629 -22.92 3.15 -10.60
CA MET A 629 -23.90 3.83 -11.45
C MET A 629 -23.83 3.39 -12.92
N GLY A 630 -22.70 2.86 -13.38
CA GLY A 630 -22.50 2.60 -14.80
C GLY A 630 -22.65 3.89 -15.62
N GLU A 631 -23.51 3.87 -16.63
CA GLU A 631 -23.82 5.05 -17.44
C GLU A 631 -24.90 5.98 -16.87
N HIS A 632 -25.61 5.58 -15.81
CA HIS A 632 -26.71 6.36 -15.22
C HIS A 632 -26.21 7.71 -14.70
N ARG A 633 -27.00 8.76 -14.93
CA ARG A 633 -26.72 10.14 -14.52
C ARG A 633 -27.88 10.64 -13.64
N PRO A 634 -27.92 10.25 -12.36
CA PRO A 634 -29.02 10.59 -11.47
C PRO A 634 -29.09 12.10 -11.23
N ASP A 635 -30.29 12.57 -10.88
CA ASP A 635 -30.52 13.97 -10.55
C ASP A 635 -29.73 14.38 -9.28
N PRO A 636 -28.98 15.49 -9.31
CA PRO A 636 -28.20 15.94 -8.16
C PRO A 636 -29.03 16.18 -6.90
N ALA A 637 -30.28 16.65 -7.01
CA ALA A 637 -31.14 16.87 -5.85
C ALA A 637 -31.64 15.55 -5.25
N ALA A 638 -31.93 14.55 -6.09
CA ALA A 638 -32.22 13.18 -5.64
C ALA A 638 -31.02 12.58 -4.87
N LEU A 639 -29.80 12.74 -5.40
CA LEU A 639 -28.57 12.33 -4.71
C LEU A 639 -28.38 13.07 -3.38
N ALA A 640 -28.64 14.38 -3.34
CA ALA A 640 -28.54 15.17 -2.09
C ALA A 640 -29.54 14.67 -1.04
N SER A 641 -30.78 14.37 -1.44
CA SER A 641 -31.78 13.75 -0.58
C SER A 641 -31.31 12.37 -0.07
N PHE A 642 -30.74 11.55 -0.96
CA PHE A 642 -30.19 10.25 -0.63
C PHE A 642 -29.06 10.36 0.42
N VAL A 643 -28.05 11.20 0.17
CA VAL A 643 -26.93 11.44 1.11
C VAL A 643 -27.44 11.89 2.48
N GLY A 644 -28.40 12.82 2.50
CA GLY A 644 -29.03 13.28 3.75
C GLY A 644 -29.81 12.19 4.49
N LYS A 645 -30.42 11.24 3.78
CA LYS A 645 -31.08 10.07 4.40
C LYS A 645 -30.08 9.06 4.92
N VAL A 646 -29.01 8.79 4.17
CA VAL A 646 -27.93 7.88 4.60
C VAL A 646 -27.30 8.39 5.89
N PHE A 647 -27.04 9.70 5.99
CA PHE A 647 -26.53 10.30 7.23
C PHE A 647 -27.47 10.05 8.42
N ARG A 648 -28.77 10.29 8.28
CA ARG A 648 -29.74 10.22 9.39
C ARG A 648 -30.25 8.83 9.75
N HIS A 649 -30.27 7.91 8.79
CA HIS A 649 -31.01 6.65 8.90
C HIS A 649 -30.18 5.39 8.67
N SER A 650 -28.87 5.51 8.49
CA SER A 650 -27.97 4.37 8.38
C SER A 650 -26.77 4.50 9.30
N GLU A 651 -26.08 3.39 9.53
CA GLU A 651 -24.79 3.34 10.24
C GLU A 651 -23.59 3.41 9.29
N ASN A 652 -23.84 3.65 8.00
CA ASN A 652 -22.80 3.64 6.99
C ASN A 652 -21.80 4.78 7.22
N ALA A 653 -20.52 4.44 7.35
CA ALA A 653 -19.43 5.40 7.57
C ALA A 653 -19.05 6.23 6.33
N GLN A 654 -19.16 5.68 5.12
CA GLN A 654 -18.73 6.35 3.90
C GLN A 654 -19.43 5.77 2.67
N ILE A 655 -19.84 6.63 1.74
CA ILE A 655 -20.33 6.20 0.43
C ILE A 655 -19.61 6.90 -0.72
N ALA A 656 -19.56 6.23 -1.87
CA ALA A 656 -19.13 6.81 -3.13
C ALA A 656 -19.99 6.35 -4.31
N PHE A 657 -20.38 7.32 -5.13
CA PHE A 657 -21.04 7.07 -6.41
C PHE A 657 -20.00 6.83 -7.50
N SER A 658 -20.19 5.77 -8.28
CA SER A 658 -19.16 5.22 -9.16
C SER A 658 -19.67 5.13 -10.61
N PRO A 659 -19.65 6.23 -11.37
CA PRO A 659 -19.93 6.21 -12.79
C PRO A 659 -18.80 5.54 -13.57
N GLU A 660 -19.13 5.09 -14.78
CA GLU A 660 -18.19 4.51 -15.73
C GLU A 660 -18.02 5.46 -16.93
N PHE A 661 -16.81 5.51 -17.49
CA PHE A 661 -16.50 6.29 -18.69
C PHE A 661 -15.64 5.48 -19.64
N THR A 662 -15.66 5.86 -20.91
CA THR A 662 -14.77 5.37 -21.95
C THR A 662 -14.00 6.54 -22.52
N ILE A 663 -12.70 6.36 -22.74
CA ILE A 663 -11.87 7.33 -23.44
C ILE A 663 -11.25 6.72 -24.69
N CYS A 664 -11.32 7.46 -25.78
CA CYS A 664 -10.64 7.10 -27.03
C CYS A 664 -9.19 7.56 -26.99
N ASN A 665 -8.24 6.63 -27.10
CA ASN A 665 -6.82 6.96 -27.14
C ASN A 665 -6.42 7.59 -28.50
N SER A 666 -7.22 7.38 -29.56
CA SER A 666 -6.93 7.96 -30.88
C SER A 666 -7.35 9.43 -31.03
N CYS A 667 -8.51 9.83 -30.49
CA CYS A 667 -9.03 11.21 -30.67
C CYS A 667 -9.26 11.96 -29.34
N GLY A 668 -9.00 11.32 -28.20
CA GLY A 668 -9.11 11.93 -26.88
C GLY A 668 -10.53 12.15 -26.37
N SER A 669 -11.58 11.76 -27.10
CA SER A 669 -12.96 11.94 -26.65
C SER A 669 -13.28 11.04 -25.45
N VAL A 670 -13.94 11.60 -24.45
CA VAL A 670 -14.50 10.87 -23.30
C VAL A 670 -16.01 10.76 -23.47
N SER A 671 -16.56 9.57 -23.26
CA SER A 671 -17.99 9.30 -23.19
C SER A 671 -18.33 8.60 -21.88
N ARG A 672 -19.57 8.75 -21.42
CA ARG A 672 -20.10 8.00 -20.28
C ARG A 672 -20.42 6.56 -20.68
N GLY A 673 -20.31 5.63 -19.74
CA GLY A 673 -20.46 4.18 -19.97
C GLY A 673 -19.19 3.52 -20.52
N LEU A 674 -19.15 2.19 -20.46
CA LEU A 674 -18.09 1.36 -21.04
C LEU A 674 -18.48 0.93 -22.46
N THR A 675 -17.73 1.35 -23.47
CA THR A 675 -17.98 1.00 -24.88
C THR A 675 -16.72 0.44 -25.54
N GLU A 676 -16.91 -0.48 -26.49
CA GLU A 676 -15.81 -1.13 -27.24
C GLU A 676 -15.28 -0.27 -28.41
N LYS A 677 -16.02 0.79 -28.78
CA LYS A 677 -15.66 1.71 -29.86
C LYS A 677 -15.98 3.14 -29.49
N CYS A 678 -15.18 4.05 -30.02
CA CYS A 678 -15.40 5.48 -29.89
C CYS A 678 -16.59 5.94 -30.75
N GLY A 679 -17.61 6.52 -30.12
CA GLY A 679 -18.76 7.09 -30.83
C GLY A 679 -18.43 8.29 -31.74
N ARG A 680 -17.27 8.94 -31.56
CA ARG A 680 -16.85 10.12 -32.34
C ARG A 680 -16.04 9.78 -33.59
N CYS A 681 -15.06 8.87 -33.49
CA CYS A 681 -14.16 8.54 -34.61
C CYS A 681 -14.22 7.06 -35.05
N GLY A 682 -14.99 6.21 -34.37
CA GLY A 682 -15.13 4.79 -34.71
C GLY A 682 -13.94 3.90 -34.31
N SER A 683 -12.88 4.47 -33.72
CA SER A 683 -11.71 3.71 -33.26
C SER A 683 -12.08 2.68 -32.19
N SER A 684 -11.47 1.50 -32.25
CA SER A 684 -11.52 0.47 -31.20
C SER A 684 -10.41 0.63 -30.15
N ASP A 685 -9.51 1.59 -30.33
CA ASP A 685 -8.48 1.94 -29.35
C ASP A 685 -9.09 2.84 -28.27
N VAL A 686 -9.84 2.20 -27.39
CA VAL A 686 -10.55 2.81 -26.27
C VAL A 686 -10.16 2.13 -24.96
N ASP A 687 -10.28 2.86 -23.86
CA ASP A 687 -10.02 2.35 -22.52
C ASP A 687 -11.14 2.77 -21.56
N GLY A 688 -11.49 1.88 -20.65
CA GLY A 688 -12.49 2.15 -19.62
C GLY A 688 -11.88 2.94 -18.47
N ILE A 689 -12.68 3.81 -17.85
CA ILE A 689 -12.33 4.53 -16.63
C ILE A 689 -13.46 4.29 -15.64
N THR A 690 -13.11 3.65 -14.52
CA THR A 690 -14.05 3.44 -13.41
C THR A 690 -13.28 3.22 -12.12
N ARG A 691 -13.99 3.17 -11.00
CA ARG A 691 -13.39 2.90 -9.70
C ARG A 691 -13.04 1.42 -9.58
N ILE A 692 -11.77 1.10 -9.32
CA ILE A 692 -11.34 -0.29 -9.15
C ILE A 692 -11.79 -0.85 -7.80
N THR A 693 -11.43 -0.15 -6.73
CA THR A 693 -11.84 -0.44 -5.36
C THR A 693 -12.23 0.90 -4.75
N GLY A 694 -11.23 1.74 -4.44
CA GLY A 694 -11.44 3.02 -3.78
C GLY A 694 -11.06 4.25 -4.60
N TYR A 695 -10.68 4.16 -5.87
CA TYR A 695 -10.24 5.29 -6.71
C TYR A 695 -10.38 4.96 -8.20
N PHE A 696 -10.41 6.00 -9.06
CA PHE A 696 -10.51 5.85 -10.51
C PHE A 696 -9.19 5.42 -11.16
N THR A 697 -9.28 4.53 -12.13
CA THR A 697 -8.13 4.08 -12.93
C THR A 697 -8.61 3.58 -14.29
N ARG A 698 -7.68 3.42 -15.21
CA ARG A 698 -7.90 2.75 -16.50
C ARG A 698 -8.16 1.26 -16.28
N THR A 699 -9.15 0.68 -16.94
CA THR A 699 -9.48 -0.76 -16.81
C THR A 699 -8.42 -1.65 -17.44
N SER A 700 -7.67 -1.13 -18.43
CA SER A 700 -6.53 -1.81 -19.04
C SER A 700 -5.39 -2.15 -18.06
N SER A 701 -5.25 -1.41 -16.94
CA SER A 701 -4.22 -1.67 -15.92
C SER A 701 -4.62 -2.74 -14.90
N TRP A 702 -5.85 -3.26 -14.94
CA TRP A 702 -6.39 -4.11 -13.88
C TRP A 702 -5.88 -5.56 -13.98
N ASN A 703 -5.77 -6.25 -12.84
CA ASN A 703 -5.54 -7.69 -12.82
C ASN A 703 -6.79 -8.48 -13.32
N GLY A 704 -6.64 -9.79 -13.54
CA GLY A 704 -7.72 -10.63 -14.05
C GLY A 704 -8.94 -10.70 -13.13
N GLY A 705 -8.73 -10.74 -11.81
CA GLY A 705 -9.83 -10.77 -10.84
C GLY A 705 -10.67 -9.49 -10.87
N LYS A 706 -10.05 -8.32 -10.98
CA LYS A 706 -10.79 -7.05 -11.05
C LYS A 706 -11.52 -6.84 -12.38
N ARG A 707 -11.00 -7.39 -13.49
CA ARG A 707 -11.76 -7.43 -14.74
C ARG A 707 -12.98 -8.35 -14.66
N ALA A 708 -12.86 -9.49 -14.00
CA ALA A 708 -14.00 -10.38 -13.73
C ALA A 708 -15.05 -9.69 -12.85
N GLU A 709 -14.61 -9.07 -11.76
CA GLU A 709 -15.48 -8.26 -10.88
C GLU A 709 -16.22 -7.18 -11.66
N LEU A 710 -15.53 -6.41 -12.52
CA LEU A 710 -16.15 -5.35 -13.33
C LEU A 710 -17.30 -5.86 -14.20
N ARG A 711 -17.13 -7.03 -14.82
CA ARG A 711 -18.17 -7.63 -15.67
C ARG A 711 -19.39 -8.03 -14.85
N GLU A 712 -19.18 -8.48 -13.63
CA GLU A 712 -20.25 -8.93 -12.74
C GLU A 712 -20.97 -7.80 -11.99
N ARG A 713 -20.38 -6.60 -11.87
CA ARG A 713 -21.01 -5.47 -11.17
C ARG A 713 -22.42 -5.17 -11.70
N ALA A 714 -23.41 -5.34 -10.82
CA ALA A 714 -24.74 -4.79 -11.01
C ALA A 714 -24.65 -3.26 -11.00
N ARG A 715 -25.22 -2.64 -12.03
CA ARG A 715 -25.22 -1.18 -12.22
C ARG A 715 -26.63 -0.67 -11.94
N THR A 716 -26.76 0.23 -10.99
CA THR A 716 -28.05 0.73 -10.50
C THR A 716 -28.09 2.25 -10.58
N GLY A 717 -29.21 2.81 -11.05
CA GLY A 717 -29.54 4.21 -10.81
C GLY A 717 -29.95 4.42 -9.35
N VAL A 718 -29.83 5.66 -8.86
CA VAL A 718 -30.31 6.11 -7.55
C VAL A 718 -31.58 6.92 -7.72
#